data_AF-A0A1X2E1X3-F1
#
_entry.id   AF-A0A1X2E1X3-F1
#
_cell.length_a   1.000
_cell.length_b   1.000
_cell.length_c   1.000
_cell.angle_alpha   90.00
_cell.angle_beta   90.00
_cell.angle_gamma   90.00
#
_symmetry.space_group_name_H-M   'P 1'
#
loop_
_entity.id
_entity.type
_entity.pdbx_description
1 polymer ?
#
loop_
_entity_poly.entity_id
_entity_poly.type
_entity_poly.pdbx_seq_one_letter_code
_entity_poly.pdbx_strand_id
1 'polypeptide(L)'
;MQEFSKEDPIKPGAGVHEKFGGRAKLIDTVDYVISVSGGGYTAGARLLATQDTEKKPLVSERFEEGSPELDHFRRGSSYIADSPGELVYALAVVFKNLLASITILFTLPALLGWVFGYLLSRPAFSFAQIIPVLNPNVNDAFVHEHPDYLMCLTDHPASWIAVAVFAGLAAFLTSIAMGIEMFLWEKRSERAKLWVQRFAVGSAVFAALVLIVVVGLPTLMRLCSSLSAHATHNQGDAAAAVSGLVGLNYLAAITAMAWKKRSTLSEEAKKLSLWKRLLPPGVIAMILVVVTLTVLLVAWLIILGCFAAGVFRSLTTGGLEGGLRQMPFSALWPSLVLVLAIAWISSVDVASISLNPFYRYRLGQTFAVRRKRVSGLWRAEAYDRNEYTWLPEFGSVPAGGPKFIFAASAPISGKHKPAPGLNAVSYVMSHDFIGGPELGWLRAPQLHDQSPPRIKRDLTVLTAVAASGAAFASAMGRQQKGFEKLLAVSGARLGTWLPNPNFVANLAASKKGACLDPKDNERPWPKSLPYIRGAGYYYRELIGLNYPDARLVQVTDGGHYENLGLVEALRRRSRLIFCIDGGGDAPPLASGLADAMRLAEYELGVTIDFDYFAKFPLAELTPGSGEKFEETEAFYGLNSRLAKRTVAVGLITYPSAAPDLGHGPHERQGLLIFAKAVLCKGFPQWLLTYAASSDMFPHDPTSDQWFNEGQFAAYTQLGRIMGQQVRECIHDLQKDSTL
;
A
#
# COMPACT_ATOMS: atom_id res chain seq x y z
N MET A 1 -12.88 -21.53 5.85
CA MET A 1 -12.45 -22.66 6.70
C MET A 1 -10.93 -22.56 6.79
N GLN A 2 -10.42 -22.03 7.90
CA GLN A 2 -8.97 -21.97 8.18
C GLN A 2 -8.52 -23.35 8.66
N GLU A 3 -7.32 -23.77 8.30
CA GLU A 3 -6.74 -25.02 8.79
C GLU A 3 -6.05 -24.71 10.13
N PHE A 4 -6.49 -25.37 11.21
CA PHE A 4 -5.93 -25.19 12.55
C PHE A 4 -4.83 -26.22 12.80
N SER A 5 -3.82 -25.87 13.61
CA SER A 5 -2.86 -26.86 14.11
C SER A 5 -3.60 -27.89 14.98
N LYS A 6 -3.33 -29.18 14.74
CA LYS A 6 -3.94 -30.30 15.47
C LYS A 6 -2.95 -30.99 16.43
N GLU A 7 -1.73 -30.46 16.53
CA GLU A 7 -0.63 -31.06 17.28
C GLU A 7 -0.66 -30.67 18.77
N ASP A 8 -0.10 -31.53 19.60
CA ASP A 8 0.02 -31.30 21.05
C ASP A 8 0.98 -30.14 21.36
N PRO A 9 0.69 -29.33 22.40
CA PRO A 9 1.28 -28.00 22.65
C PRO A 9 2.81 -27.98 22.85
N ILE A 10 3.44 -29.10 23.17
CA ILE A 10 4.85 -29.20 23.57
C ILE A 10 5.57 -30.37 22.87
N LYS A 11 4.91 -31.08 21.94
CA LYS A 11 5.54 -32.14 21.14
C LYS A 11 5.55 -31.81 19.65
N PRO A 12 6.24 -30.74 19.22
CA PRO A 12 6.52 -30.57 17.80
C PRO A 12 7.46 -31.69 17.39
N GLY A 13 6.94 -32.74 16.73
CA GLY A 13 7.82 -33.68 16.03
C GLY A 13 7.54 -35.16 16.10
N ALA A 14 6.47 -35.67 16.74
CA ALA A 14 6.21 -37.11 16.64
C ALA A 14 6.03 -37.54 15.17
N GLY A 15 5.19 -36.83 14.40
CA GLY A 15 4.96 -37.16 12.98
C GLY A 15 6.05 -36.68 12.00
N VAL A 16 6.78 -35.59 12.31
CA VAL A 16 7.78 -35.01 11.39
C VAL A 16 9.16 -35.70 11.53
N HIS A 17 9.59 -36.04 12.76
CA HIS A 17 10.79 -36.86 12.94
C HIS A 17 10.57 -38.31 12.45
N GLU A 18 9.35 -38.85 12.53
CA GLU A 18 9.01 -40.10 11.83
C GLU A 18 9.10 -39.96 10.30
N LYS A 19 8.66 -38.82 9.74
CA LYS A 19 8.62 -38.59 8.29
C LYS A 19 9.98 -38.25 7.66
N PHE A 20 10.86 -37.55 8.37
CA PHE A 20 12.15 -37.06 7.84
C PHE A 20 13.40 -37.53 8.61
N GLY A 21 13.22 -38.30 9.69
CA GLY A 21 14.31 -38.85 10.50
C GLY A 21 15.14 -37.79 11.25
N GLY A 22 16.39 -38.13 11.57
CA GLY A 22 17.34 -37.24 12.24
C GLY A 22 17.90 -36.08 11.39
N ARG A 23 17.43 -35.90 10.15
CA ARG A 23 17.88 -34.82 9.25
C ARG A 23 17.11 -33.50 9.46
N ALA A 24 15.88 -33.56 9.97
CA ALA A 24 15.04 -32.39 10.15
C ALA A 24 15.56 -31.51 11.32
N LYS A 25 15.64 -30.19 11.08
CA LYS A 25 15.87 -29.20 12.14
C LYS A 25 14.53 -28.58 12.57
N LEU A 26 14.52 -27.81 13.65
CA LEU A 26 13.31 -27.19 14.22
C LEU A 26 12.42 -26.49 13.17
N ILE A 27 13.01 -25.73 12.23
CA ILE A 27 12.28 -25.01 11.18
C ILE A 27 11.52 -25.94 10.21
N ASP A 28 11.94 -27.19 10.03
CA ASP A 28 11.24 -28.16 9.18
C ASP A 28 10.03 -28.78 9.90
N THR A 29 9.98 -28.65 11.24
CA THR A 29 8.96 -29.26 12.11
C THR A 29 7.81 -28.32 12.48
N VAL A 30 7.94 -27.02 12.20
CA VAL A 30 6.86 -26.06 12.50
C VAL A 30 5.76 -26.16 11.45
N ASP A 31 4.51 -25.93 11.87
CA ASP A 31 3.36 -25.94 10.95
C ASP A 31 3.39 -24.75 9.98
N TYR A 32 3.83 -23.59 10.47
CA TYR A 32 3.72 -22.32 9.78
C TYR A 32 5.00 -21.50 9.88
N VAL A 33 5.38 -20.86 8.77
CA VAL A 33 6.32 -19.74 8.74
C VAL A 33 5.53 -18.51 8.32
N ILE A 34 5.23 -17.65 9.30
CA ILE A 34 4.49 -16.39 9.09
C ILE A 34 5.50 -15.27 9.00
N SER A 35 5.40 -14.48 7.94
CA SER A 35 6.33 -13.41 7.62
C SER A 35 5.60 -12.09 7.38
N VAL A 36 6.18 -11.01 7.90
CA VAL A 36 5.70 -9.63 7.74
C VAL A 36 6.87 -8.75 7.31
N SER A 37 6.58 -7.73 6.51
CA SER A 37 7.56 -6.75 6.06
C SER A 37 8.81 -7.40 5.42
N GLY A 38 10.01 -6.97 5.79
CA GLY A 38 11.28 -7.56 5.35
C GLY A 38 11.46 -9.04 5.70
N GLY A 39 10.73 -9.58 6.70
CA GLY A 39 10.69 -11.02 6.98
C GLY A 39 10.13 -11.83 5.79
N GLY A 40 9.31 -11.22 4.95
CA GLY A 40 8.84 -11.82 3.70
C GLY A 40 9.99 -12.14 2.75
N TYR A 41 11.07 -11.36 2.74
CA TYR A 41 12.22 -11.57 1.85
C TYR A 41 12.93 -12.88 2.19
N THR A 42 13.22 -13.10 3.48
CA THR A 42 13.92 -14.30 3.96
C THR A 42 13.04 -15.54 3.89
N ALA A 43 11.75 -15.41 4.21
CA ALA A 43 10.78 -16.50 4.07
C ALA A 43 10.60 -16.93 2.60
N GLY A 44 10.42 -15.96 1.69
CA GLY A 44 10.32 -16.21 0.26
C GLY A 44 11.60 -16.78 -0.35
N ALA A 45 12.77 -16.29 0.08
CA ALA A 45 14.08 -16.81 -0.33
C ALA A 45 14.21 -18.29 0.02
N ARG A 46 13.95 -18.65 1.28
CA ARG A 46 14.00 -20.04 1.75
C ARG A 46 13.02 -20.92 1.00
N LEU A 47 11.77 -20.48 0.83
CA LEU A 47 10.74 -21.22 0.10
C LEU A 47 11.16 -21.49 -1.36
N LEU A 48 11.59 -20.46 -2.10
CA LEU A 48 11.96 -20.60 -3.50
C LEU A 48 13.24 -21.40 -3.72
N ALA A 49 14.17 -21.39 -2.74
CA ALA A 49 15.35 -22.25 -2.77
C ALA A 49 15.02 -23.74 -2.60
N THR A 50 13.81 -24.09 -2.14
CA THR A 50 13.38 -25.49 -2.04
C THR A 50 12.75 -26.06 -3.32
N GLN A 51 12.50 -25.24 -4.35
CA GLN A 51 11.81 -25.63 -5.58
C GLN A 51 12.73 -26.35 -6.59
N ASP A 52 13.69 -27.11 -6.08
CA ASP A 52 14.63 -27.91 -6.84
C ASP A 52 13.93 -29.14 -7.43
N THR A 53 13.98 -29.28 -8.75
CA THR A 53 13.27 -30.33 -9.50
C THR A 53 13.76 -31.74 -9.21
N GLU A 54 15.03 -31.91 -8.78
CA GLU A 54 15.62 -33.24 -8.63
C GLU A 54 15.61 -33.75 -7.19
N LYS A 55 15.92 -32.89 -6.21
CA LYS A 55 16.28 -33.35 -4.85
C LYS A 55 15.32 -32.98 -3.72
N LYS A 56 14.22 -32.27 -3.99
CA LYS A 56 13.19 -31.88 -3.00
C LYS A 56 13.78 -31.63 -1.58
N PRO A 57 14.63 -30.60 -1.44
CA PRO A 57 15.35 -30.31 -0.20
C PRO A 57 14.41 -29.88 0.94
N LEU A 58 14.89 -30.05 2.17
CA LEU A 58 14.26 -29.43 3.35
C LEU A 58 14.57 -27.93 3.42
N VAL A 59 13.78 -27.18 4.21
CA VAL A 59 13.98 -25.74 4.40
C VAL A 59 15.29 -25.46 5.13
N SER A 60 15.67 -26.34 6.06
CA SER A 60 16.90 -26.24 6.84
C SER A 60 18.19 -26.51 6.07
N GLU A 61 18.11 -27.13 4.88
CA GLU A 61 19.23 -27.45 3.98
C GLU A 61 19.56 -26.30 3.01
N ARG A 62 18.80 -25.19 3.09
CA ARG A 62 18.94 -23.99 2.27
C ARG A 62 19.34 -22.80 3.14
N PHE A 63 20.21 -21.95 2.59
CA PHE A 63 20.83 -20.80 3.28
C PHE A 63 21.64 -21.19 4.52
N GLU A 64 22.28 -22.35 4.48
CA GLU A 64 23.25 -22.77 5.49
C GLU A 64 24.52 -21.93 5.40
N GLU A 65 25.31 -21.93 6.48
CA GLU A 65 26.62 -21.29 6.47
C GLU A 65 27.52 -21.92 5.41
N GLY A 66 28.17 -21.09 4.60
CA GLY A 66 28.98 -21.54 3.46
C GLY A 66 28.17 -22.02 2.25
N SER A 67 26.85 -21.96 2.28
CA SER A 67 26.02 -22.36 1.12
C SER A 67 26.11 -21.35 -0.03
N PRO A 68 25.98 -21.82 -1.30
CA PRO A 68 25.97 -20.93 -2.47
C PRO A 68 24.86 -19.88 -2.41
N GLU A 69 23.69 -20.22 -1.84
CA GLU A 69 22.56 -19.31 -1.70
C GLU A 69 22.87 -18.16 -0.73
N LEU A 70 23.51 -18.48 0.40
CA LEU A 70 23.92 -17.46 1.38
C LEU A 70 25.03 -16.56 0.82
N ASP A 71 26.00 -17.11 0.09
CA ASP A 71 27.04 -16.29 -0.54
C ASP A 71 26.48 -15.37 -1.64
N HIS A 72 25.53 -15.85 -2.45
CA HIS A 72 24.81 -14.99 -3.40
C HIS A 72 24.09 -13.85 -2.70
N PHE A 73 23.35 -14.16 -1.64
CA PHE A 73 22.64 -13.14 -0.86
C PHE A 73 23.60 -12.12 -0.25
N ARG A 74 24.73 -12.57 0.33
CA ARG A 74 25.77 -11.70 0.89
C ARG A 74 26.35 -10.74 -0.17
N ARG A 75 26.59 -11.22 -1.39
CA ARG A 75 27.14 -10.41 -2.49
C ARG A 75 26.13 -9.41 -3.06
N GLY A 76 24.84 -9.69 -2.94
CA GLY A 76 23.75 -8.85 -3.45
C GLY A 76 22.94 -8.15 -2.36
N SER A 77 23.51 -7.95 -1.16
CA SER A 77 22.81 -7.41 0.00
C SER A 77 22.33 -5.97 -0.19
N SER A 78 22.99 -5.19 -1.05
CA SER A 78 22.57 -3.85 -1.44
C SER A 78 21.80 -3.90 -2.78
N TYR A 79 20.66 -4.60 -2.69
CA TYR A 79 19.87 -5.09 -3.82
C TYR A 79 19.18 -4.00 -4.67
N ILE A 80 19.05 -2.76 -4.19
CA ILE A 80 18.44 -1.67 -4.98
C ILE A 80 19.40 -1.20 -6.07
N ALA A 81 20.65 -0.93 -5.69
CA ALA A 81 21.71 -0.50 -6.58
C ALA A 81 23.07 -0.63 -5.88
N ASP A 82 23.95 -1.47 -6.41
CA ASP A 82 25.32 -1.66 -5.92
C ASP A 82 26.35 -0.83 -6.67
N SER A 83 25.98 -0.29 -7.82
CA SER A 83 26.85 0.54 -8.66
C SER A 83 26.20 1.87 -9.06
N PRO A 84 27.00 2.89 -9.43
CA PRO A 84 26.48 4.15 -9.96
C PRO A 84 25.57 3.97 -11.17
N GLY A 85 25.88 3.02 -12.07
CA GLY A 85 25.05 2.73 -13.24
C GLY A 85 23.68 2.16 -12.87
N GLU A 86 23.63 1.26 -11.88
CA GLU A 86 22.38 0.74 -11.34
C GLU A 86 21.56 1.79 -10.60
N LEU A 87 22.23 2.73 -9.92
CA LEU A 87 21.57 3.85 -9.28
C LEU A 87 20.92 4.78 -10.32
N VAL A 88 21.63 5.09 -11.41
CA VAL A 88 21.08 5.87 -12.53
C VAL A 88 19.88 5.14 -13.15
N TYR A 89 19.96 3.81 -13.31
CA TYR A 89 18.82 3.02 -13.78
C TYR A 89 17.62 3.08 -12.84
N ALA A 90 17.84 2.93 -11.53
CA ALA A 90 16.79 3.03 -10.51
C ALA A 90 16.12 4.43 -10.54
N LEU A 91 16.92 5.50 -10.64
CA LEU A 91 16.45 6.88 -10.76
C LEU A 91 15.66 7.10 -12.07
N ALA A 92 16.13 6.55 -13.19
CA ALA A 92 15.43 6.61 -14.47
C ALA A 92 14.07 5.89 -14.42
N VAL A 93 13.98 4.77 -13.70
CA VAL A 93 12.70 4.08 -13.47
C VAL A 93 11.73 4.94 -12.66
N VAL A 94 12.20 5.59 -11.60
CA VAL A 94 11.38 6.50 -10.80
C VAL A 94 10.92 7.70 -11.62
N PHE A 95 11.82 8.31 -12.39
CA PHE A 95 11.49 9.43 -13.29
C PHE A 95 10.44 9.03 -14.33
N LYS A 96 10.60 7.86 -14.96
CA LYS A 96 9.63 7.31 -15.92
C LYS A 96 8.26 7.11 -15.26
N ASN A 97 8.21 6.59 -14.03
CA ASN A 97 6.97 6.37 -13.30
C ASN A 97 6.30 7.68 -12.86
N LEU A 98 7.09 8.69 -12.48
CA LEU A 98 6.63 10.06 -12.21
C LEU A 98 5.98 10.65 -13.46
N LEU A 99 6.67 10.59 -14.60
CA LEU A 99 6.13 11.10 -15.87
C LEU A 99 4.83 10.40 -16.23
N ALA A 100 4.77 9.06 -16.14
CA ALA A 100 3.56 8.30 -16.41
C ALA A 100 2.40 8.68 -15.46
N SER A 101 2.68 8.87 -14.17
CA SER A 101 1.67 9.25 -13.16
C SER A 101 1.13 10.66 -13.42
N ILE A 102 2.01 11.61 -13.73
CA ILE A 102 1.65 12.99 -14.12
C ILE A 102 0.83 12.99 -15.41
N THR A 103 1.23 12.22 -16.42
CA THR A 103 0.46 12.10 -17.67
C THR A 103 -0.94 11.57 -17.39
N ILE A 104 -1.12 10.52 -16.57
CA ILE A 104 -2.46 10.04 -16.20
C ILE A 104 -3.25 11.13 -15.47
N LEU A 105 -2.63 11.78 -14.47
CA LEU A 105 -3.27 12.79 -13.63
C LEU A 105 -3.84 13.96 -14.45
N PHE A 106 -3.08 14.46 -15.42
CA PHE A 106 -3.40 15.63 -16.24
C PHE A 106 -4.09 15.31 -17.56
N THR A 107 -4.15 14.04 -17.98
CA THR A 107 -4.93 13.67 -19.16
C THR A 107 -6.43 13.77 -18.88
N LEU A 108 -6.92 13.35 -17.71
CA LEU A 108 -8.34 13.46 -17.36
C LEU A 108 -8.91 14.90 -17.45
N PRO A 109 -8.29 15.96 -16.87
CA PRO A 109 -8.79 17.32 -17.01
C PRO A 109 -8.73 17.81 -18.45
N ALA A 110 -7.75 17.39 -19.24
CA ALA A 110 -7.72 17.71 -20.66
C ALA A 110 -8.89 17.07 -21.42
N LEU A 111 -9.21 15.79 -21.13
CA LEU A 111 -10.37 15.09 -21.71
C LEU A 111 -11.69 15.78 -21.30
N LEU A 112 -11.86 16.04 -20.00
CA LEU A 112 -13.05 16.71 -19.48
C LEU A 112 -13.17 18.12 -20.07
N GLY A 113 -12.06 18.85 -20.16
CA GLY A 113 -12.02 20.19 -20.74
C GLY A 113 -12.48 20.17 -22.19
N TRP A 114 -11.97 19.22 -22.98
CA TRP A 114 -12.42 19.03 -24.36
C TRP A 114 -13.93 18.74 -24.45
N VAL A 115 -14.44 17.81 -23.64
CA VAL A 115 -15.87 17.45 -23.64
C VAL A 115 -16.72 18.65 -23.25
N PHE A 116 -16.34 19.36 -22.19
CA PHE A 116 -17.08 20.53 -21.73
C PHE A 116 -17.03 21.69 -22.73
N GLY A 117 -15.87 21.97 -23.32
CA GLY A 117 -15.73 22.99 -24.37
C GLY A 117 -16.59 22.67 -25.59
N TYR A 118 -16.63 21.39 -26.01
CA TYR A 118 -17.50 20.91 -27.07
C TYR A 118 -18.98 21.06 -26.71
N LEU A 119 -19.41 20.57 -25.55
CA LEU A 119 -20.81 20.64 -25.12
C LEU A 119 -21.27 22.09 -25.02
N LEU A 120 -20.51 22.97 -24.35
CA LEU A 120 -20.85 24.38 -24.21
C LEU A 120 -20.91 25.11 -25.56
N SER A 121 -20.16 24.68 -26.58
CA SER A 121 -20.24 25.25 -27.92
C SER A 121 -21.54 24.92 -28.66
N ARG A 122 -22.29 23.89 -28.23
CA ARG A 122 -23.51 23.43 -28.92
C ARG A 122 -24.73 24.22 -28.43
N PRO A 123 -25.59 24.72 -29.34
CA PRO A 123 -26.79 25.47 -28.97
C PRO A 123 -27.69 24.73 -27.95
N ALA A 124 -27.86 23.41 -28.12
CA ALA A 124 -28.68 22.57 -27.24
C ALA A 124 -28.15 22.44 -25.79
N PHE A 125 -26.86 22.72 -25.56
CA PHE A 125 -26.21 22.61 -24.26
C PHE A 125 -25.59 23.95 -23.81
N SER A 126 -26.09 25.06 -24.38
CA SER A 126 -25.72 26.41 -24.02
C SER A 126 -26.48 26.86 -22.76
N PHE A 127 -25.98 26.48 -21.59
CA PHE A 127 -26.54 26.89 -20.29
C PHE A 127 -25.56 27.76 -19.49
N ALA A 128 -24.56 28.37 -20.14
CA ALA A 128 -23.58 29.18 -19.44
C ALA A 128 -24.18 30.51 -19.00
N GLN A 129 -24.01 30.85 -17.72
CA GLN A 129 -24.44 32.16 -17.21
C GLN A 129 -23.48 33.29 -17.63
N ILE A 130 -22.24 32.94 -17.95
CA ILE A 130 -21.22 33.88 -18.37
C ILE A 130 -20.67 33.36 -19.68
N ILE A 131 -20.49 34.25 -20.65
CA ILE A 131 -19.86 33.92 -21.93
C ILE A 131 -18.49 33.28 -21.66
N PRO A 132 -18.31 31.98 -21.98
CA PRO A 132 -17.12 31.23 -21.54
C PRO A 132 -15.82 31.78 -22.13
N VAL A 133 -15.85 32.26 -23.38
CA VAL A 133 -14.72 32.90 -24.06
C VAL A 133 -15.25 34.07 -24.88
N LEU A 134 -14.72 35.26 -24.65
CA LEU A 134 -15.10 36.46 -25.39
C LEU A 134 -14.60 36.38 -26.84
N ASN A 135 -15.48 36.70 -27.81
CA ASN A 135 -15.12 36.87 -29.20
C ASN A 135 -15.22 38.35 -29.58
N PRO A 136 -14.09 39.04 -29.85
CA PRO A 136 -14.09 40.47 -30.17
C PRO A 136 -14.80 40.80 -31.49
N ASN A 137 -14.99 39.82 -32.37
CA ASN A 137 -15.69 39.99 -33.64
C ASN A 137 -17.21 39.96 -33.48
N VAL A 138 -17.70 39.71 -32.27
CA VAL A 138 -19.12 39.71 -31.98
C VAL A 138 -19.46 40.85 -31.03
N ASN A 139 -20.19 41.82 -31.56
CA ASN A 139 -20.83 42.92 -30.84
C ASN A 139 -22.36 42.85 -31.05
N ASP A 140 -23.13 43.65 -30.32
CA ASP A 140 -24.60 43.67 -30.41
C ASP A 140 -25.10 43.91 -31.84
N ALA A 141 -24.36 44.70 -32.64
CA ALA A 141 -24.65 44.94 -34.04
C ALA A 141 -24.52 43.67 -34.91
N PHE A 142 -23.47 42.87 -34.71
CA PHE A 142 -23.26 41.60 -35.41
C PHE A 142 -24.37 40.57 -35.15
N VAL A 143 -24.85 40.51 -33.89
CA VAL A 143 -25.94 39.63 -33.46
C VAL A 143 -27.27 40.01 -34.12
N HIS A 144 -27.52 41.31 -34.30
CA HIS A 144 -28.71 41.79 -35.00
C HIS A 144 -28.69 41.51 -36.51
N GLU A 145 -27.51 41.53 -37.14
CA GLU A 145 -27.37 41.29 -38.59
C GLU A 145 -27.37 39.81 -38.97
N HIS A 146 -27.06 38.90 -38.03
CA HIS A 146 -26.97 37.46 -38.28
C HIS A 146 -27.96 36.68 -37.40
N PRO A 147 -29.21 36.44 -37.85
CA PRO A 147 -30.22 35.73 -37.05
C PRO A 147 -29.86 34.25 -36.77
N ASP A 148 -28.92 33.66 -37.52
CA ASP A 148 -28.35 32.32 -37.30
C ASP A 148 -27.21 32.31 -36.25
N TYR A 149 -27.07 33.40 -35.48
CA TYR A 149 -26.06 33.58 -34.45
C TYR A 149 -26.22 32.60 -33.28
N LEU A 150 -25.09 32.03 -32.82
CA LEU A 150 -25.07 30.98 -31.80
C LEU A 150 -25.39 31.50 -30.39
N MET A 151 -26.46 30.96 -29.78
CA MET A 151 -26.86 31.28 -28.40
C MET A 151 -25.78 31.01 -27.33
N CYS A 152 -24.78 30.17 -27.61
CA CYS A 152 -23.67 29.86 -26.70
C CYS A 152 -22.71 31.02 -26.42
N LEU A 153 -22.84 32.12 -27.16
CA LEU A 153 -22.08 33.34 -26.96
C LEU A 153 -22.87 34.43 -26.21
N THR A 154 -24.05 34.10 -25.69
CA THR A 154 -24.88 34.98 -24.86
C THR A 154 -25.03 34.43 -23.45
N ASP A 155 -25.28 35.29 -22.46
CA ASP A 155 -25.56 34.88 -21.09
C ASP A 155 -26.99 34.36 -20.94
N HIS A 156 -27.16 33.21 -20.28
CA HIS A 156 -28.46 32.57 -20.09
C HIS A 156 -28.95 32.70 -18.65
N PRO A 157 -29.67 33.79 -18.29
CA PRO A 157 -30.18 34.00 -16.92
C PRO A 157 -31.13 32.89 -16.44
N ALA A 158 -31.75 32.14 -17.36
CA ALA A 158 -32.56 30.96 -17.06
C ALA A 158 -31.77 29.86 -16.32
N SER A 159 -30.45 29.87 -16.39
CA SER A 159 -29.58 28.89 -15.70
C SER A 159 -29.59 29.08 -14.18
N TRP A 160 -29.85 30.30 -13.69
CA TRP A 160 -30.10 30.55 -12.26
C TRP A 160 -31.39 29.90 -11.77
N ILE A 161 -32.39 29.78 -12.64
CA ILE A 161 -33.66 29.13 -12.30
C ILE A 161 -33.38 27.64 -12.03
N ALA A 162 -32.53 26.98 -12.82
CA ALA A 162 -32.15 25.59 -12.57
C ALA A 162 -31.50 25.42 -11.18
N VAL A 163 -30.51 26.27 -10.83
CA VAL A 163 -29.87 26.24 -9.50
C VAL A 163 -30.89 26.52 -8.39
N ALA A 164 -31.74 27.54 -8.56
CA ALA A 164 -32.74 27.94 -7.58
C ALA A 164 -33.80 26.86 -7.35
N VAL A 165 -34.24 26.14 -8.39
CA VAL A 165 -35.19 25.04 -8.27
C VAL A 165 -34.62 23.91 -7.41
N PHE A 166 -33.39 23.46 -7.65
CA PHE A 166 -32.79 22.39 -6.86
C PHE A 166 -32.39 22.82 -5.45
N ALA A 167 -31.97 24.08 -5.26
CA ALA A 167 -31.73 24.66 -3.94
C ALA A 167 -33.03 24.79 -3.14
N GLY A 168 -34.11 25.28 -3.78
CA GLY A 168 -35.44 25.38 -3.19
C GLY A 168 -36.02 24.01 -2.83
N LEU A 169 -35.85 23.01 -3.71
CA LEU A 169 -36.24 21.63 -3.43
C LEU A 169 -35.47 21.05 -2.23
N ALA A 170 -34.18 21.34 -2.10
CA ALA A 170 -33.39 20.91 -0.95
C ALA A 170 -33.89 21.54 0.36
N ALA A 171 -34.19 22.85 0.35
CA ALA A 171 -34.75 23.55 1.49
C ALA A 171 -36.16 23.03 1.86
N PHE A 172 -37.00 22.78 0.86
CA PHE A 172 -38.34 22.24 1.04
C PHE A 172 -38.32 20.83 1.63
N LEU A 173 -37.51 19.92 1.08
CA LEU A 173 -37.34 18.57 1.61
C LEU A 173 -36.77 18.57 3.03
N THR A 174 -35.82 19.47 3.32
CA THR A 174 -35.29 19.64 4.69
C THR A 174 -36.39 20.09 5.66
N SER A 175 -37.26 21.02 5.22
CA SER A 175 -38.40 21.48 6.01
C SER A 175 -39.41 20.35 6.27
N ILE A 176 -39.66 19.49 5.28
CA ILE A 176 -40.48 18.27 5.45
C ILE A 176 -39.82 17.34 6.48
N ALA A 177 -38.51 17.10 6.39
CA ALA A 177 -37.80 16.24 7.34
C ALA A 177 -37.90 16.78 8.78
N MET A 178 -37.79 18.10 8.96
CA MET A 178 -38.00 18.76 10.26
C MET A 178 -39.46 18.64 10.74
N GLY A 179 -40.43 18.76 9.83
CA GLY A 179 -41.85 18.55 10.15
C GLY A 179 -42.16 17.12 10.61
N ILE A 180 -41.58 16.11 9.93
CA ILE A 180 -41.70 14.70 10.33
C ILE A 180 -41.13 14.51 11.75
N GLU A 181 -39.98 15.11 12.05
CA GLU A 181 -39.36 15.07 13.38
C GLU A 181 -40.19 15.75 14.46
N MET A 182 -40.84 16.87 14.12
CA MET A 182 -41.63 17.66 15.07
C MET A 182 -42.98 17.01 15.43
N PHE A 183 -43.59 16.28 14.50
CA PHE A 183 -44.96 15.77 14.66
C PHE A 183 -45.08 14.26 14.83
N LEU A 184 -44.05 13.47 14.49
CA LEU A 184 -44.14 12.00 14.44
C LEU A 184 -42.95 11.30 15.12
N TRP A 185 -43.21 10.57 16.20
CA TRP A 185 -42.19 9.83 16.99
C TRP A 185 -42.07 8.33 16.67
N GLU A 186 -42.67 7.85 15.58
CA GLU A 186 -42.68 6.43 15.25
C GLU A 186 -41.41 5.94 14.50
N LYS A 187 -41.06 4.66 14.63
CA LYS A 187 -39.94 4.06 13.87
C LYS A 187 -40.12 4.13 12.34
N ARG A 188 -41.35 4.29 11.85
CA ARG A 188 -41.65 4.51 10.42
C ARG A 188 -41.39 5.96 10.00
N SER A 189 -41.69 6.95 10.86
CA SER A 189 -41.43 8.37 10.59
C SER A 189 -39.92 8.66 10.55
N GLU A 190 -39.13 8.04 11.42
CA GLU A 190 -37.65 8.14 11.36
C GLU A 190 -37.06 7.62 10.04
N ARG A 191 -37.57 6.50 9.52
CA ARG A 191 -37.15 5.99 8.21
C ARG A 191 -37.55 6.94 7.07
N ALA A 192 -38.75 7.52 7.14
CA ALA A 192 -39.21 8.50 6.16
C ALA A 192 -38.37 9.79 6.20
N LYS A 193 -38.08 10.32 7.40
CA LYS A 193 -37.17 11.45 7.63
C LYS A 193 -35.81 11.20 6.98
N LEU A 194 -35.17 10.06 7.27
CA LEU A 194 -33.86 9.73 6.70
C LEU A 194 -33.90 9.62 5.16
N TRP A 195 -35.00 9.13 4.59
CA TRP A 195 -35.20 9.09 3.15
C TRP A 195 -35.33 10.49 2.54
N VAL A 196 -36.18 11.34 3.13
CA VAL A 196 -36.37 12.73 2.70
C VAL A 196 -35.06 13.53 2.83
N GLN A 197 -34.32 13.35 3.92
CA GLN A 197 -33.05 14.03 4.15
C GLN A 197 -31.98 13.59 3.13
N ARG A 198 -31.94 12.31 2.74
CA ARG A 198 -31.07 11.84 1.65
C ARG A 198 -31.41 12.52 0.32
N PHE A 199 -32.69 12.68 0.00
CA PHE A 199 -33.12 13.42 -1.20
C PHE A 199 -32.77 14.91 -1.10
N ALA A 200 -32.93 15.53 0.07
CA ALA A 200 -32.56 16.92 0.30
C ALA A 200 -31.06 17.16 0.04
N VAL A 201 -30.21 16.30 0.63
CA VAL A 201 -28.76 16.32 0.40
C VAL A 201 -28.43 16.07 -1.08
N GLY A 202 -29.10 15.10 -1.71
CA GLY A 202 -28.94 14.82 -3.14
C GLY A 202 -29.27 16.04 -4.01
N SER A 203 -30.38 16.74 -3.71
CA SER A 203 -30.79 17.95 -4.42
C SER A 203 -29.80 19.10 -4.21
N ALA A 204 -29.29 19.28 -2.99
CA ALA A 204 -28.27 20.31 -2.70
C ALA A 204 -26.95 20.03 -3.44
N VAL A 205 -26.49 18.78 -3.46
CA VAL A 205 -25.30 18.37 -4.22
C VAL A 205 -25.51 18.60 -5.71
N PHE A 206 -26.70 18.26 -6.24
CA PHE A 206 -27.03 18.52 -7.64
C PHE A 206 -27.03 20.02 -7.97
N ALA A 207 -27.63 20.86 -7.12
CA ALA A 207 -27.60 22.32 -7.26
C ALA A 207 -26.16 22.86 -7.32
N ALA A 208 -25.28 22.36 -6.44
CA ALA A 208 -23.87 22.74 -6.43
C ALA A 208 -23.15 22.29 -7.71
N LEU A 209 -23.43 21.09 -8.23
CA LEU A 209 -22.86 20.61 -9.51
C LEU A 209 -23.33 21.45 -10.69
N VAL A 210 -24.62 21.80 -10.75
CA VAL A 210 -25.17 22.69 -11.77
C VAL A 210 -24.50 24.06 -11.69
N LEU A 211 -24.35 24.62 -10.49
CA LEU A 211 -23.67 25.91 -10.29
C LEU A 211 -22.20 25.86 -10.77
N ILE A 212 -21.47 24.79 -10.47
CA ILE A 212 -20.10 24.59 -10.96
C ILE A 212 -20.08 24.57 -12.50
N VAL A 213 -21.04 23.91 -13.14
CA VAL A 213 -21.07 23.75 -14.60
C VAL A 213 -21.56 25.01 -15.32
N VAL A 214 -22.54 25.73 -14.76
CA VAL A 214 -23.16 26.95 -15.31
C VAL A 214 -22.31 28.20 -15.07
N VAL A 215 -21.64 28.29 -13.91
CA VAL A 215 -20.88 29.48 -13.49
C VAL A 215 -19.40 29.15 -13.30
N GLY A 216 -19.07 28.14 -12.50
CA GLY A 216 -17.68 27.85 -12.11
C GLY A 216 -16.77 27.50 -13.30
N LEU A 217 -17.27 26.72 -14.25
CA LEU A 217 -16.53 26.28 -15.41
C LEU A 217 -16.39 27.38 -16.47
N PRO A 218 -17.46 28.13 -16.85
CA PRO A 218 -17.31 29.31 -17.72
C PRO A 218 -16.42 30.40 -17.14
N THR A 219 -16.48 30.66 -15.83
CA THR A 219 -15.56 31.62 -15.17
C THR A 219 -14.11 31.15 -15.24
N LEU A 220 -13.87 29.87 -15.00
CA LEU A 220 -12.55 29.25 -15.16
C LEU A 220 -12.06 29.34 -16.62
N MET A 221 -12.92 29.03 -17.60
CA MET A 221 -12.62 29.18 -19.03
C MET A 221 -12.26 30.62 -19.38
N ARG A 222 -13.03 31.60 -18.89
CA ARG A 222 -12.78 33.02 -19.11
C ARG A 222 -11.44 33.45 -18.53
N LEU A 223 -11.17 33.07 -17.27
CA LEU A 223 -9.89 33.33 -16.61
C LEU A 223 -8.73 32.73 -17.39
N CYS A 224 -8.79 31.44 -17.73
CA CYS A 224 -7.78 30.75 -18.54
C CYS A 224 -7.60 31.39 -19.93
N SER A 225 -8.69 31.81 -20.58
CA SER A 225 -8.65 32.45 -21.89
C SER A 225 -7.98 33.82 -21.86
N SER A 226 -8.20 34.59 -20.78
CA SER A 226 -7.56 35.88 -20.55
C SER A 226 -6.07 35.71 -20.23
N LEU A 227 -5.72 34.73 -19.39
CA LEU A 227 -4.33 34.39 -19.09
C LEU A 227 -3.58 33.93 -20.34
N SER A 228 -4.21 33.10 -21.18
CA SER A 228 -3.63 32.64 -22.44
C SER A 228 -3.43 33.77 -23.45
N ALA A 229 -4.35 34.73 -23.53
CA ALA A 229 -4.21 35.91 -24.40
C ALA A 229 -3.08 36.85 -23.95
N HIS A 230 -2.76 36.89 -22.66
CA HIS A 230 -1.58 37.61 -22.14
C HIS A 230 -0.29 36.78 -22.27
N ALA A 231 -0.39 35.45 -22.30
CA ALA A 231 0.76 34.53 -22.36
C ALA A 231 1.30 34.28 -23.79
N THR A 232 0.58 34.68 -24.85
CA THR A 232 1.06 34.55 -26.25
C THR A 232 2.34 35.33 -26.56
N HIS A 233 2.81 36.20 -25.66
CA HIS A 233 4.11 36.86 -25.76
C HIS A 233 5.28 36.09 -25.08
N ASN A 234 5.01 35.12 -24.18
CA ASN A 234 6.00 34.37 -23.40
C ASN A 234 5.62 32.87 -23.30
N GLN A 235 5.73 32.12 -24.40
CA GLN A 235 5.41 30.67 -24.43
C GLN A 235 6.28 29.79 -23.51
N GLY A 236 7.35 30.33 -22.91
CA GLY A 236 8.27 29.59 -22.02
C GLY A 236 7.75 29.38 -20.58
N ASP A 237 6.89 30.25 -20.05
CA ASP A 237 6.63 30.31 -18.60
C ASP A 237 5.63 29.25 -18.08
N ALA A 238 4.63 28.87 -18.88
CA ALA A 238 3.68 27.82 -18.50
C ALA A 238 4.32 26.42 -18.53
N ALA A 239 5.20 26.17 -19.50
CA ALA A 239 6.02 24.96 -19.55
C ALA A 239 7.09 24.95 -18.44
N ALA A 240 7.60 26.13 -18.04
CA ALA A 240 8.51 26.28 -16.90
C ALA A 240 7.81 26.00 -15.55
N ALA A 241 6.55 26.40 -15.36
CA ALA A 241 5.80 26.12 -14.13
C ALA A 241 5.49 24.62 -13.95
N VAL A 242 5.11 23.93 -15.03
CA VAL A 242 4.87 22.48 -15.01
C VAL A 242 6.18 21.71 -14.87
N SER A 243 7.25 22.11 -15.57
CA SER A 243 8.56 21.47 -15.46
C SER A 243 9.25 21.72 -14.11
N GLY A 244 9.06 22.89 -13.50
CA GLY A 244 9.51 23.20 -12.13
C GLY A 244 8.79 22.35 -11.08
N LEU A 245 7.49 22.08 -11.26
CA LEU A 245 6.72 21.20 -10.37
C LEU A 245 7.11 19.72 -10.52
N VAL A 246 7.38 19.28 -11.75
CA VAL A 246 7.94 17.94 -12.04
C VAL A 246 9.33 17.82 -11.41
N GLY A 247 10.17 18.85 -11.56
CA GLY A 247 11.50 18.93 -10.95
C GLY A 247 11.45 18.87 -9.43
N LEU A 248 10.57 19.63 -8.78
CA LEU A 248 10.37 19.62 -7.32
C LEU A 248 9.84 18.27 -6.80
N ASN A 249 8.88 17.65 -7.48
CA ASN A 249 8.39 16.32 -7.12
C ASN A 249 9.45 15.23 -7.35
N TYR A 250 10.27 15.36 -8.39
CA TYR A 250 11.40 14.48 -8.65
C TYR A 250 12.51 14.65 -7.61
N LEU A 251 12.83 15.89 -7.22
CA LEU A 251 13.74 16.22 -6.12
C LEU A 251 13.21 15.71 -4.77
N ALA A 252 11.90 15.77 -4.52
CA ALA A 252 11.27 15.19 -3.33
C ALA A 252 11.38 13.65 -3.31
N ALA A 253 11.19 13.00 -4.46
CA ALA A 253 11.39 11.56 -4.60
C ALA A 253 12.87 11.17 -4.43
N ILE A 254 13.80 11.92 -5.02
CA ILE A 254 15.25 11.73 -4.86
C ILE A 254 15.66 11.94 -3.41
N THR A 255 15.20 13.01 -2.75
CA THR A 255 15.54 13.28 -1.35
C THR A 255 14.97 12.23 -0.39
N ALA A 256 13.80 11.67 -0.69
CA ALA A 256 13.25 10.53 0.05
C ALA A 256 14.07 9.24 -0.15
N MET A 257 14.62 9.01 -1.35
CA MET A 257 15.46 7.85 -1.67
C MET A 257 16.92 8.01 -1.23
N ALA A 258 17.45 9.23 -1.19
CA ALA A 258 18.86 9.54 -0.94
C ALA A 258 19.16 9.84 0.54
N TRP A 259 18.36 9.30 1.47
CA TRP A 259 18.47 9.52 2.92
C TRP A 259 19.88 9.20 3.50
N LYS A 260 20.73 8.49 2.75
CA LYS A 260 22.07 8.04 3.15
C LYS A 260 23.10 9.16 3.43
N LYS A 261 22.84 10.45 3.15
CA LYS A 261 23.79 11.54 3.48
C LYS A 261 23.11 12.72 4.16
N ARG A 262 23.16 12.70 5.49
CA ARG A 262 22.65 13.74 6.39
C ARG A 262 23.48 15.03 6.39
N SER A 263 24.64 15.07 5.74
CA SER A 263 25.67 16.12 5.92
C SER A 263 25.84 17.14 4.78
N THR A 264 25.08 17.04 3.68
CA THR A 264 25.19 17.98 2.55
C THR A 264 23.81 18.48 2.13
N LEU A 265 23.22 19.39 2.90
CA LEU A 265 21.99 20.10 2.52
C LEU A 265 22.29 21.60 2.41
N SER A 266 21.82 22.21 1.32
CA SER A 266 22.13 23.58 0.87
C SER A 266 21.62 24.67 1.81
N GLU A 267 22.05 25.92 1.57
CA GLU A 267 21.61 27.16 2.22
C GLU A 267 20.07 27.31 2.35
N GLU A 268 19.26 26.70 1.48
CA GLU A 268 17.79 26.76 1.57
C GLU A 268 17.24 25.96 2.77
N ALA A 269 17.96 24.96 3.25
CA ALA A 269 17.62 24.23 4.46
C ALA A 269 17.75 25.09 5.73
N LYS A 270 18.54 26.18 5.71
CA LYS A 270 18.63 27.14 6.82
C LYS A 270 17.33 27.94 6.98
N LYS A 271 16.60 28.27 5.90
CA LYS A 271 15.24 28.84 5.98
C LYS A 271 14.24 27.82 6.55
N LEU A 272 14.38 26.55 6.20
CA LEU A 272 13.58 25.47 6.80
C LEU A 272 13.87 25.26 8.30
N SER A 273 15.07 25.63 8.77
CA SER A 273 15.47 25.53 10.18
C SER A 273 14.70 26.48 11.12
N LEU A 274 14.23 27.62 10.62
CA LEU A 274 13.36 28.55 11.36
C LEU A 274 11.98 27.92 11.64
N TRP A 275 11.41 27.23 10.65
CA TRP A 275 10.11 26.53 10.79
C TRP A 275 10.20 25.28 11.67
N LYS A 276 11.34 24.56 11.64
CA LYS A 276 11.62 23.43 12.55
C LYS A 276 11.64 23.82 14.03
N ARG A 277 11.84 25.10 14.35
CA ARG A 277 11.87 25.61 15.73
C ARG A 277 10.49 25.93 16.29
N LEU A 278 9.48 26.09 15.42
CA LEU A 278 8.14 26.55 15.78
C LEU A 278 7.05 25.49 15.57
N LEU A 279 7.29 24.48 14.73
CA LEU A 279 6.30 23.45 14.41
C LEU A 279 6.86 22.03 14.60
N PRO A 280 6.06 21.08 15.13
CA PRO A 280 6.43 19.67 15.16
C PRO A 280 6.77 19.15 13.74
N PRO A 281 7.74 18.22 13.58
CA PRO A 281 8.16 17.71 12.28
C PRO A 281 7.01 17.16 11.41
N GLY A 282 5.99 16.57 12.03
CA GLY A 282 4.82 16.05 11.33
C GLY A 282 3.94 17.15 10.71
N VAL A 283 3.88 18.34 11.32
CA VAL A 283 3.08 19.46 10.79
C VAL A 283 3.74 20.04 9.54
N ILE A 284 5.06 20.16 9.52
CA ILE A 284 5.81 20.65 8.35
C ILE A 284 5.58 19.72 7.15
N ALA A 285 5.67 18.40 7.37
CA ALA A 285 5.38 17.42 6.33
C ALA A 285 3.95 17.54 5.81
N MET A 286 2.95 17.69 6.70
CA MET A 286 1.56 17.89 6.28
C MET A 286 1.34 19.20 5.51
N ILE A 287 1.93 20.31 5.94
CA ILE A 287 1.85 21.59 5.22
C ILE A 287 2.44 21.43 3.81
N LEU A 288 3.62 20.82 3.68
CA LEU A 288 4.25 20.58 2.39
C LEU A 288 3.34 19.75 1.48
N VAL A 289 2.71 18.70 2.00
CA VAL A 289 1.79 17.85 1.24
C VAL A 289 0.57 18.63 0.79
N VAL A 290 -0.07 19.38 1.69
CA VAL A 290 -1.25 20.19 1.38
C VAL A 290 -0.92 21.23 0.31
N VAL A 291 0.22 21.92 0.44
CA VAL A 291 0.69 22.90 -0.56
C VAL A 291 0.89 22.22 -1.91
N THR A 292 1.62 21.10 -1.96
CA THR A 292 1.87 20.37 -3.22
C THR A 292 0.57 19.89 -3.87
N LEU A 293 -0.35 19.31 -3.09
CA LEU A 293 -1.66 18.88 -3.60
C LEU A 293 -2.52 20.05 -4.06
N THR A 294 -2.45 21.20 -3.38
CA THR A 294 -3.16 22.42 -3.77
C THR A 294 -2.62 22.97 -5.09
N VAL A 295 -1.29 23.02 -5.25
CA VAL A 295 -0.67 23.45 -6.52
C VAL A 295 -1.01 22.49 -7.66
N LEU A 296 -1.00 21.18 -7.41
CA LEU A 296 -1.43 20.19 -8.40
C LEU A 296 -2.91 20.36 -8.76
N LEU A 297 -3.78 20.63 -7.80
CA LEU A 297 -5.21 20.90 -8.04
C LEU A 297 -5.40 22.18 -8.87
N VAL A 298 -4.68 23.26 -8.57
CA VAL A 298 -4.72 24.50 -9.35
C VAL A 298 -4.24 24.25 -10.78
N ALA A 299 -3.12 23.55 -10.96
CA ALA A 299 -2.65 23.16 -12.29
C ALA A 299 -3.66 22.29 -13.05
N TRP A 300 -4.32 21.37 -12.35
CA TRP A 300 -5.36 20.49 -12.89
C TRP A 300 -6.56 21.31 -13.39
N LEU A 301 -7.01 22.30 -12.62
CA LEU A 301 -8.09 23.22 -13.00
C LEU A 301 -7.67 24.14 -14.16
N ILE A 302 -6.43 24.64 -14.17
CA ILE A 302 -5.92 25.46 -15.27
C ILE A 302 -5.93 24.67 -16.58
N ILE A 303 -5.46 23.42 -16.57
CA ILE A 303 -5.48 22.55 -17.76
C ILE A 303 -6.92 22.30 -18.22
N LEU A 304 -7.83 21.98 -17.29
CA LEU A 304 -9.26 21.84 -17.59
C LEU A 304 -9.81 23.09 -18.29
N GLY A 305 -9.57 24.27 -17.70
CA GLY A 305 -10.06 25.55 -18.21
C GLY A 305 -9.45 25.96 -19.55
N CYS A 306 -8.14 25.77 -19.73
CA CYS A 306 -7.44 26.07 -20.98
C CYS A 306 -7.91 25.17 -22.13
N PHE A 307 -8.06 23.86 -21.91
CA PHE A 307 -8.57 22.95 -22.95
C PHE A 307 -10.03 23.24 -23.28
N ALA A 308 -10.88 23.48 -22.27
CA ALA A 308 -12.27 23.85 -22.50
C ALA A 308 -12.40 25.16 -23.28
N ALA A 309 -11.68 26.20 -22.88
CA ALA A 309 -11.67 27.49 -23.56
C ALA A 309 -11.12 27.39 -24.98
N GLY A 310 -10.04 26.63 -25.20
CA GLY A 310 -9.44 26.41 -26.51
C GLY A 310 -10.40 25.73 -27.48
N VAL A 311 -11.01 24.60 -27.07
CA VAL A 311 -11.98 23.87 -27.89
C VAL A 311 -13.22 24.71 -28.18
N PHE A 312 -13.76 25.39 -27.17
CA PHE A 312 -14.90 26.29 -27.33
C PHE A 312 -14.59 27.42 -28.33
N ARG A 313 -13.41 28.05 -28.21
CA ARG A 313 -12.97 29.12 -29.12
C ARG A 313 -12.83 28.62 -30.55
N SER A 314 -12.17 27.48 -30.77
CA SER A 314 -11.99 26.91 -32.12
C SER A 314 -13.31 26.53 -32.80
N LEU A 315 -14.32 26.15 -32.03
CA LEU A 315 -15.65 25.81 -32.55
C LEU A 315 -16.53 27.04 -32.82
N THR A 316 -16.23 28.19 -32.19
CA THR A 316 -17.07 29.41 -32.25
C THR A 316 -16.39 30.60 -32.96
N THR A 317 -15.14 30.44 -33.44
CA THR A 317 -14.31 31.51 -34.03
C THR A 317 -14.94 32.27 -35.21
N GLY A 318 -15.88 31.68 -35.94
CA GLY A 318 -16.53 32.30 -37.11
C GLY A 318 -17.97 32.76 -36.90
N GLY A 319 -18.53 32.66 -35.68
CA GLY A 319 -19.93 33.05 -35.39
C GLY A 319 -21.02 32.15 -36.00
N LEU A 320 -20.66 31.14 -36.81
CA LEU A 320 -21.55 30.16 -37.46
C LEU A 320 -21.04 28.73 -37.24
N GLU A 321 -21.93 27.73 -37.33
CA GLU A 321 -21.59 26.31 -37.14
C GLU A 321 -20.53 25.82 -38.15
N GLY A 322 -19.27 25.77 -37.74
CA GLY A 322 -18.31 24.88 -38.36
C GLY A 322 -18.72 23.43 -38.08
N GLY A 323 -19.47 22.81 -38.99
CA GLY A 323 -19.71 21.37 -38.93
C GLY A 323 -18.38 20.60 -38.89
N LEU A 324 -18.37 19.34 -38.42
CA LEU A 324 -17.17 18.48 -38.41
C LEU A 324 -16.43 18.44 -39.78
N ARG A 325 -17.15 18.71 -40.88
CA ARG A 325 -16.61 18.77 -42.25
C ARG A 325 -15.92 20.09 -42.63
N GLN A 326 -16.18 21.19 -41.94
CA GLN A 326 -15.55 22.50 -42.17
C GLN A 326 -14.39 22.79 -41.22
N MET A 327 -14.04 21.82 -40.36
CA MET A 327 -12.87 21.91 -39.50
C MET A 327 -11.60 21.90 -40.35
N PRO A 328 -10.73 22.93 -40.28
CA PRO A 328 -9.39 22.82 -40.83
C PRO A 328 -8.66 21.63 -40.20
N PHE A 329 -7.70 21.02 -40.88
CA PHE A 329 -6.93 19.88 -40.36
C PHE A 329 -6.32 20.15 -38.96
N SER A 330 -6.05 21.42 -38.66
CA SER A 330 -5.63 21.95 -37.34
C SER A 330 -6.71 21.88 -36.23
N ALA A 331 -7.95 21.49 -36.52
CA ALA A 331 -9.04 21.29 -35.56
C ALA A 331 -9.42 19.79 -35.38
N LEU A 332 -8.88 18.88 -36.21
CA LEU A 332 -9.03 17.42 -36.06
C LEU A 332 -7.99 16.81 -35.11
N TRP A 333 -6.79 17.41 -35.01
CA TRP A 333 -5.73 16.92 -34.12
C TRP A 333 -6.14 16.82 -32.64
N PRO A 334 -6.97 17.70 -32.04
CA PRO A 334 -7.38 17.57 -30.64
C PRO A 334 -8.28 16.35 -30.43
N SER A 335 -9.15 16.03 -31.40
CA SER A 335 -10.01 14.84 -31.36
C SER A 335 -9.18 13.56 -31.53
N LEU A 336 -8.19 13.57 -32.42
CA LEU A 336 -7.24 12.46 -32.56
C LEU A 336 -6.40 12.27 -31.29
N VAL A 337 -5.87 13.35 -30.71
CA VAL A 337 -5.13 13.32 -29.45
C VAL A 337 -6.01 12.87 -28.30
N LEU A 338 -7.28 13.26 -28.27
CA LEU A 338 -8.27 12.77 -27.31
C LEU A 338 -8.45 11.25 -27.40
N VAL A 339 -8.64 10.73 -28.61
CA VAL A 339 -8.80 9.28 -28.85
C VAL A 339 -7.52 8.54 -28.45
N LEU A 340 -6.35 9.06 -28.83
CA LEU A 340 -5.06 8.50 -28.43
C LEU A 340 -4.85 8.54 -26.92
N ALA A 341 -5.25 9.63 -26.25
CA ALA A 341 -5.17 9.80 -24.80
C ALA A 341 -6.12 8.84 -24.06
N ILE A 342 -7.35 8.66 -24.54
CA ILE A 342 -8.30 7.67 -24.01
C ILE A 342 -7.77 6.25 -24.21
N ALA A 343 -7.28 5.93 -25.40
CA ALA A 343 -6.68 4.63 -25.70
C ALA A 343 -5.46 4.35 -24.82
N TRP A 344 -4.62 5.37 -24.59
CA TRP A 344 -3.48 5.28 -23.70
C TRP A 344 -3.90 5.06 -22.24
N ILE A 345 -4.77 5.90 -21.67
CA ILE A 345 -5.29 5.72 -20.30
C ILE A 345 -5.92 4.34 -20.09
N SER A 346 -6.66 3.86 -21.09
CA SER A 346 -7.39 2.60 -21.01
C SER A 346 -6.48 1.37 -21.14
N SER A 347 -5.29 1.54 -21.72
CA SER A 347 -4.32 0.47 -21.91
C SER A 347 -3.23 0.41 -20.83
N VAL A 348 -3.01 1.51 -20.11
CA VAL A 348 -1.99 1.60 -19.05
C VAL A 348 -2.48 0.95 -17.77
N ASP A 349 -1.67 0.00 -17.29
CA ASP A 349 -1.88 -0.67 -16.01
C ASP A 349 -1.12 0.06 -14.89
N VAL A 350 -1.86 0.64 -13.94
CA VAL A 350 -1.35 1.51 -12.87
C VAL A 350 -0.32 0.81 -11.98
N ALA A 351 -0.42 -0.50 -11.79
CA ALA A 351 0.61 -1.25 -11.05
C ALA A 351 1.89 -1.45 -11.88
N SER A 352 1.77 -1.66 -13.19
CA SER A 352 2.91 -1.82 -14.11
C SER A 352 3.77 -0.55 -14.24
N ILE A 353 3.17 0.63 -14.03
CA ILE A 353 3.85 1.94 -14.05
C ILE A 353 4.23 2.45 -12.65
N SER A 354 4.17 1.59 -11.64
CA SER A 354 4.62 1.90 -10.28
C SER A 354 6.06 1.42 -10.04
N LEU A 355 6.61 1.71 -8.86
CA LEU A 355 7.92 1.19 -8.46
C LEU A 355 7.87 -0.30 -8.09
N ASN A 356 6.70 -0.86 -7.81
CA ASN A 356 6.52 -2.26 -7.40
C ASN A 356 7.17 -3.28 -8.35
N PRO A 357 6.99 -3.24 -9.70
CA PRO A 357 7.62 -4.23 -10.58
C PRO A 357 9.15 -4.18 -10.57
N PHE A 358 9.74 -2.99 -10.46
CA PHE A 358 11.19 -2.82 -10.36
C PHE A 358 11.70 -3.37 -9.02
N TYR A 359 11.02 -3.02 -7.94
CA TYR A 359 11.35 -3.50 -6.60
C TYR A 359 11.19 -5.03 -6.48
N ARG A 360 10.09 -5.60 -6.97
CA ARG A 360 9.86 -7.05 -7.06
C ARG A 360 10.97 -7.74 -7.85
N TYR A 361 11.43 -7.13 -8.95
CA TYR A 361 12.53 -7.66 -9.74
C TYR A 361 13.85 -7.66 -8.97
N ARG A 362 14.20 -6.55 -8.31
CA ARG A 362 15.41 -6.47 -7.48
C ARG A 362 15.40 -7.48 -6.33
N LEU A 363 14.26 -7.63 -5.66
CA LEU A 363 14.08 -8.67 -4.66
C LEU A 363 14.25 -10.08 -5.26
N GLY A 364 13.67 -10.33 -6.44
CA GLY A 364 13.82 -11.60 -7.13
C GLY A 364 15.27 -11.93 -7.49
N GLN A 365 16.05 -10.94 -7.93
CA GLN A 365 17.48 -11.14 -8.25
C GLN A 365 18.33 -11.50 -7.03
N THR A 366 18.05 -10.89 -5.87
CA THR A 366 18.85 -11.10 -4.66
C THR A 366 18.38 -12.32 -3.85
N PHE A 367 17.07 -12.46 -3.66
CA PHE A 367 16.51 -13.41 -2.69
C PHE A 367 15.99 -14.69 -3.33
N ALA A 368 15.41 -14.63 -4.54
CA ALA A 368 14.87 -15.80 -5.21
C ALA A 368 15.97 -16.50 -6.00
N VAL A 369 16.59 -17.50 -5.39
CA VAL A 369 17.64 -18.31 -6.02
C VAL A 369 17.34 -19.80 -5.90
N ARG A 370 17.81 -20.56 -6.88
CA ARG A 370 17.89 -22.03 -6.85
C ARG A 370 19.34 -22.49 -6.90
N ARG A 371 19.65 -23.60 -6.26
CA ARG A 371 20.98 -24.22 -6.34
C ARG A 371 21.06 -25.05 -7.61
N LYS A 372 22.04 -24.78 -8.46
CA LYS A 372 22.29 -25.52 -9.68
C LYS A 372 23.76 -25.93 -9.75
N ARG A 373 24.02 -27.09 -10.35
CA ARG A 373 25.39 -27.55 -10.59
C ARG A 373 25.86 -27.02 -11.94
N VAL A 374 26.89 -26.18 -11.93
CA VAL A 374 27.48 -25.58 -13.13
C VAL A 374 28.97 -25.92 -13.15
N SER A 375 29.42 -26.62 -14.18
CA SER A 375 30.83 -27.07 -14.34
C SER A 375 31.36 -27.82 -13.10
N GLY A 376 30.53 -28.68 -12.51
CA GLY A 376 30.90 -29.50 -11.35
C GLY A 376 30.74 -28.79 -9.99
N LEU A 377 30.65 -27.46 -9.94
CA LEU A 377 30.49 -26.66 -8.73
C LEU A 377 29.02 -26.30 -8.47
N TRP A 378 28.64 -26.21 -7.19
CA TRP A 378 27.34 -25.70 -6.79
C TRP A 378 27.34 -24.17 -6.83
N ARG A 379 26.35 -23.59 -7.53
CA ARG A 379 26.12 -22.15 -7.59
C ARG A 379 24.65 -21.84 -7.35
N ALA A 380 24.37 -20.68 -6.78
CA ALA A 380 23.04 -20.12 -6.76
C ALA A 380 22.77 -19.41 -8.10
N GLU A 381 21.61 -19.68 -8.69
CA GLU A 381 21.11 -19.05 -9.91
C GLU A 381 19.80 -18.35 -9.56
N ALA A 382 19.69 -17.05 -9.84
CA ALA A 382 18.44 -16.31 -9.63
C ALA A 382 17.35 -16.78 -10.61
N TYR A 383 16.10 -16.73 -10.18
CA TYR A 383 14.97 -16.99 -11.08
C TYR A 383 14.93 -15.98 -12.22
N ASP A 384 14.59 -16.44 -13.44
CA ASP A 384 14.46 -15.54 -14.57
C ASP A 384 13.29 -14.58 -14.35
N ARG A 385 13.41 -13.36 -14.86
CA ARG A 385 12.35 -12.33 -14.75
C ARG A 385 11.02 -12.78 -15.37
N ASN A 386 11.07 -13.65 -16.37
CA ASN A 386 9.91 -14.14 -17.10
C ASN A 386 9.34 -15.45 -16.52
N GLU A 387 10.02 -16.04 -15.53
CA GLU A 387 9.54 -17.22 -14.82
C GLU A 387 8.54 -16.82 -13.73
N TYR A 388 7.29 -17.29 -13.86
CA TYR A 388 6.24 -16.97 -12.90
C TYR A 388 6.26 -17.95 -11.73
N THR A 389 6.60 -17.46 -10.54
CA THR A 389 6.51 -18.23 -9.30
C THR A 389 5.10 -18.21 -8.71
N TRP A 390 4.10 -18.70 -9.46
CA TRP A 390 2.69 -18.64 -9.05
C TRP A 390 2.47 -19.27 -7.66
N LEU A 391 1.71 -18.60 -6.78
CA LEU A 391 1.45 -19.05 -5.40
C LEU A 391 0.90 -20.50 -5.32
N PRO A 392 -0.07 -20.91 -6.17
CA PRO A 392 -0.56 -22.28 -6.20
C PRO A 392 0.48 -23.34 -6.56
N GLU A 393 1.59 -22.98 -7.19
CA GLU A 393 2.60 -23.93 -7.68
C GLU A 393 3.88 -23.88 -6.83
N PHE A 394 4.35 -22.68 -6.49
CA PHE A 394 5.62 -22.44 -5.78
C PHE A 394 5.43 -22.09 -4.30
N GLY A 395 4.18 -21.97 -3.84
CA GLY A 395 3.85 -21.55 -2.47
C GLY A 395 4.08 -22.60 -1.37
N SER A 396 4.39 -23.85 -1.74
CA SER A 396 4.55 -24.98 -0.84
C SER A 396 5.94 -25.60 -0.93
N VAL A 397 6.46 -26.14 0.19
CA VAL A 397 7.73 -26.87 0.21
C VAL A 397 7.56 -28.25 -0.45
N PRO A 398 8.30 -28.59 -1.54
CA PRO A 398 8.10 -29.85 -2.26
C PRO A 398 8.37 -31.11 -1.44
N ALA A 399 9.27 -31.03 -0.46
CA ALA A 399 9.57 -32.12 0.48
C ALA A 399 8.44 -32.34 1.51
N GLY A 400 7.53 -31.38 1.66
CA GLY A 400 6.73 -31.20 2.87
C GLY A 400 7.49 -30.37 3.91
N GLY A 401 6.77 -29.88 4.93
CA GLY A 401 7.29 -28.98 5.96
C GLY A 401 6.34 -27.81 6.20
N PRO A 402 6.85 -26.65 6.68
CA PRO A 402 6.01 -25.54 7.06
C PRO A 402 5.25 -24.92 5.89
N LYS A 403 4.04 -24.45 6.17
CA LYS A 403 3.26 -23.60 5.28
C LYS A 403 3.72 -22.16 5.40
N PHE A 404 4.08 -21.56 4.26
CA PHE A 404 4.53 -20.17 4.21
C PHE A 404 3.35 -19.22 4.07
N ILE A 405 3.33 -18.22 4.95
CA ILE A 405 2.28 -17.22 5.06
C ILE A 405 2.92 -15.85 4.95
N PHE A 406 2.60 -15.12 3.90
CA PHE A 406 3.02 -13.74 3.69
C PHE A 406 1.89 -12.83 4.17
N ALA A 407 2.07 -12.24 5.36
CA ALA A 407 1.12 -11.31 5.94
C ALA A 407 1.39 -9.90 5.40
N ALA A 408 0.38 -9.37 4.72
CA ALA A 408 0.32 -8.01 4.21
C ALA A 408 -0.89 -7.30 4.81
N SER A 409 -1.09 -6.05 4.45
CA SER A 409 -2.23 -5.25 4.89
C SER A 409 -3.01 -4.69 3.71
N ALA A 410 -4.32 -4.52 3.89
CA ALA A 410 -5.17 -3.80 2.96
C ALA A 410 -5.82 -2.60 3.64
N PRO A 411 -5.57 -1.36 3.20
CA PRO A 411 -6.23 -0.19 3.76
C PRO A 411 -7.75 -0.24 3.50
N ILE A 412 -8.56 0.22 4.45
CA ILE A 412 -10.01 0.29 4.34
C ILE A 412 -10.53 1.69 4.71
N SER A 413 -11.46 2.18 3.91
CA SER A 413 -12.16 3.46 4.07
C SER A 413 -13.68 3.24 4.24
N GLY A 414 -14.36 4.19 4.89
CA GLY A 414 -15.82 4.17 5.05
C GLY A 414 -16.32 3.55 6.36
N LYS A 415 -17.57 3.06 6.36
CA LYS A 415 -18.30 2.60 7.55
C LYS A 415 -17.86 1.23 8.08
N HIS A 416 -17.13 0.47 7.27
CA HIS A 416 -16.67 -0.88 7.59
C HIS A 416 -15.22 -0.92 8.12
N LYS A 417 -14.72 0.22 8.62
CA LYS A 417 -13.42 0.24 9.29
C LYS A 417 -13.52 -0.59 10.59
N PRO A 418 -12.54 -1.46 10.88
CA PRO A 418 -12.59 -2.27 12.10
C PRO A 418 -12.60 -1.41 13.37
N ALA A 419 -11.77 -0.36 13.39
CA ALA A 419 -11.73 0.61 14.48
C ALA A 419 -11.26 1.98 13.95
N PRO A 420 -11.65 3.09 14.60
CA PRO A 420 -11.04 4.40 14.35
C PRO A 420 -9.51 4.33 14.49
N GLY A 421 -8.78 4.82 13.50
CA GLY A 421 -7.30 4.86 13.51
C GLY A 421 -6.59 3.62 12.96
N LEU A 422 -7.22 2.42 12.96
CA LEU A 422 -6.58 1.22 12.41
C LEU A 422 -6.50 1.25 10.87
N ASN A 423 -7.53 1.79 10.20
CA ASN A 423 -7.62 2.07 8.74
C ASN A 423 -7.08 0.98 7.77
N ALA A 424 -6.80 -0.22 8.25
CA ALA A 424 -6.25 -1.35 7.52
C ALA A 424 -6.70 -2.66 8.16
N VAL A 425 -6.71 -3.71 7.35
CA VAL A 425 -7.02 -5.08 7.76
C VAL A 425 -5.93 -6.03 7.29
N SER A 426 -5.90 -7.22 7.89
CA SER A 426 -5.02 -8.30 7.47
C SER A 426 -5.35 -8.77 6.05
N TYR A 427 -4.31 -8.94 5.23
CA TYR A 427 -4.39 -9.58 3.92
C TYR A 427 -3.23 -10.57 3.79
N VAL A 428 -3.53 -11.85 3.88
CA VAL A 428 -2.56 -12.94 3.82
C VAL A 428 -2.51 -13.56 2.43
N MET A 429 -1.31 -13.91 2.00
CA MET A 429 -1.06 -14.71 0.80
C MET A 429 -0.33 -16.00 1.18
N SER A 430 -0.88 -17.14 0.77
CA SER A 430 -0.26 -18.46 0.97
C SER A 430 -0.60 -19.38 -0.20
N HIS A 431 0.00 -20.57 -0.24
CA HIS A 431 -0.32 -21.63 -1.21
C HIS A 431 -1.81 -22.04 -1.17
N ASP A 432 -2.35 -22.19 0.03
CA ASP A 432 -3.70 -22.74 0.22
C ASP A 432 -4.77 -21.66 0.04
N PHE A 433 -4.60 -20.53 0.72
CA PHE A 433 -5.60 -19.47 0.80
C PHE A 433 -5.00 -18.07 0.68
N ILE A 434 -5.77 -17.17 0.09
CA ILE A 434 -5.50 -15.74 0.02
C ILE A 434 -6.68 -14.99 0.63
N GLY A 435 -6.39 -14.00 1.47
CA GLY A 435 -7.40 -13.11 2.02
C GLY A 435 -7.24 -12.75 3.49
N GLY A 436 -8.33 -12.43 4.16
CA GLY A 436 -8.34 -11.96 5.54
C GLY A 436 -9.73 -12.02 6.16
N PRO A 437 -9.87 -11.76 7.47
CA PRO A 437 -11.16 -11.85 8.16
C PRO A 437 -12.24 -10.96 7.52
N GLU A 438 -11.90 -9.72 7.17
CA GLU A 438 -12.83 -8.71 6.64
C GLU A 438 -13.02 -8.83 5.13
N LEU A 439 -12.00 -9.33 4.42
CA LEU A 439 -11.98 -9.45 2.96
C LEU A 439 -12.35 -10.86 2.47
N GLY A 440 -12.60 -11.78 3.40
CA GLY A 440 -12.89 -13.18 3.12
C GLY A 440 -11.66 -14.01 2.80
N TRP A 441 -11.86 -15.31 2.73
CA TRP A 441 -10.83 -16.30 2.39
C TRP A 441 -11.22 -17.04 1.13
N LEU A 442 -10.32 -17.10 0.15
CA LEU A 442 -10.51 -17.89 -1.07
C LEU A 442 -9.29 -18.76 -1.33
N ARG A 443 -9.49 -19.96 -1.88
CA ARG A 443 -8.39 -20.84 -2.24
C ARG A 443 -7.50 -20.17 -3.29
N ALA A 444 -6.18 -20.22 -3.13
CA ALA A 444 -5.26 -19.56 -4.06
C ALA A 444 -5.43 -20.03 -5.53
N PRO A 445 -5.60 -21.35 -5.81
CA PRO A 445 -5.91 -21.81 -7.17
C PRO A 445 -7.21 -21.21 -7.73
N GLN A 446 -8.27 -21.14 -6.92
CA GLN A 446 -9.56 -20.59 -7.35
C GLN A 446 -9.46 -19.09 -7.68
N LEU A 447 -8.75 -18.33 -6.85
CA LEU A 447 -8.51 -16.90 -7.08
C LEU A 447 -7.63 -16.69 -8.33
N HIS A 448 -6.61 -17.53 -8.52
CA HIS A 448 -5.77 -17.54 -9.71
C HIS A 448 -6.58 -17.82 -10.98
N ASP A 449 -7.45 -18.83 -10.97
CA ASP A 449 -8.23 -19.23 -12.15
C ASP A 449 -9.25 -18.18 -12.59
N GLN A 450 -9.90 -17.51 -11.63
CA GLN A 450 -10.87 -16.44 -11.91
C GLN A 450 -10.21 -15.11 -12.32
N SER A 451 -8.89 -14.97 -12.14
CA SER A 451 -8.18 -13.73 -12.43
C SER A 451 -7.85 -13.56 -13.92
N PRO A 452 -7.99 -12.36 -14.50
CA PRO A 452 -7.51 -12.07 -15.85
C PRO A 452 -5.97 -12.20 -15.97
N PRO A 453 -5.41 -12.45 -17.17
CA PRO A 453 -3.97 -12.66 -17.37
C PRO A 453 -3.08 -11.60 -16.72
N ARG A 454 -3.43 -10.30 -16.80
CA ARG A 454 -2.63 -9.23 -16.18
C ARG A 454 -2.61 -9.29 -14.65
N ILE A 455 -3.69 -9.72 -14.03
CA ILE A 455 -3.78 -9.87 -12.58
C ILE A 455 -3.11 -11.18 -12.13
N LYS A 456 -3.24 -12.27 -12.91
CA LYS A 456 -2.56 -13.55 -12.63
C LYS A 456 -1.05 -13.41 -12.46
N ARG A 457 -0.43 -12.50 -13.23
CA ARG A 457 1.02 -12.19 -13.15
C ARG A 457 1.48 -11.71 -11.77
N ASP A 458 0.54 -11.22 -10.95
CA ASP A 458 0.81 -10.67 -9.62
C ASP A 458 0.36 -11.63 -8.50
N LEU A 459 -0.08 -12.85 -8.83
CA LEU A 459 -0.41 -13.90 -7.87
C LEU A 459 0.77 -14.88 -7.71
N THR A 460 1.95 -14.32 -7.46
CA THR A 460 3.21 -15.06 -7.34
C THR A 460 3.82 -14.92 -5.94
N VAL A 461 4.67 -15.87 -5.54
CA VAL A 461 5.45 -15.80 -4.30
C VAL A 461 6.27 -14.51 -4.28
N LEU A 462 6.92 -14.16 -5.39
CA LEU A 462 7.67 -12.90 -5.49
C LEU A 462 6.80 -11.66 -5.27
N THR A 463 5.55 -11.67 -5.71
CA THR A 463 4.62 -10.57 -5.43
C THR A 463 4.19 -10.57 -3.98
N ALA A 464 3.97 -11.73 -3.37
CA ALA A 464 3.67 -11.83 -1.94
C ALA A 464 4.82 -11.28 -1.07
N VAL A 465 6.07 -11.61 -1.44
CA VAL A 465 7.28 -11.06 -0.82
C VAL A 465 7.35 -9.54 -0.98
N ALA A 466 7.17 -9.03 -2.20
CA ALA A 466 7.25 -7.59 -2.46
C ALA A 466 6.09 -6.81 -1.80
N ALA A 467 4.87 -7.35 -1.80
CA ALA A 467 3.70 -6.67 -1.24
C ALA A 467 3.71 -6.69 0.30
N SER A 468 4.13 -7.81 0.92
CA SER A 468 4.27 -7.89 2.38
C SER A 468 5.34 -6.96 2.94
N GLY A 469 6.39 -6.63 2.15
CA GLY A 469 7.46 -5.67 2.47
C GLY A 469 7.33 -4.27 1.84
N ALA A 470 6.14 -3.91 1.35
CA ALA A 470 5.91 -2.64 0.64
C ALA A 470 5.83 -1.42 1.58
N ALA A 471 6.89 -1.15 2.36
CA ALA A 471 6.94 -0.13 3.40
C ALA A 471 6.64 1.30 2.90
N PHE A 472 6.89 1.57 1.61
CA PHE A 472 6.54 2.83 0.94
C PHE A 472 5.28 2.65 0.08
N ALA A 473 4.11 2.73 0.70
CA ALA A 473 2.81 2.70 0.04
C ALA A 473 2.07 4.05 0.13
N SER A 474 1.19 4.31 -0.82
CA SER A 474 0.33 5.51 -0.84
C SER A 474 -0.80 5.49 0.20
N ALA A 475 -1.02 4.34 0.83
CA ALA A 475 -1.90 4.17 1.98
C ALA A 475 -1.23 3.19 2.97
N MET A 476 -0.77 3.72 4.10
CA MET A 476 -0.01 2.98 5.11
C MET A 476 -0.84 2.58 6.33
N GLY A 477 -2.17 2.44 6.18
CA GLY A 477 -3.06 1.97 7.24
C GLY A 477 -2.92 2.74 8.54
N ARG A 478 -2.54 2.04 9.61
CA ARG A 478 -2.32 2.58 10.96
C ARG A 478 -1.16 3.58 11.04
N GLN A 479 -0.23 3.51 10.10
CA GLN A 479 0.96 4.36 10.04
C GLN A 479 0.79 5.60 9.14
N GLN A 480 -0.42 5.87 8.65
CA GLN A 480 -0.68 7.00 7.75
C GLN A 480 -0.42 8.36 8.43
N LYS A 481 0.55 9.11 7.91
CA LYS A 481 1.01 10.43 8.39
C LYS A 481 0.70 11.57 7.41
N GLY A 482 0.02 11.29 6.30
CA GLY A 482 -0.49 12.25 5.33
C GLY A 482 0.38 12.41 4.08
N PHE A 483 1.69 12.17 4.16
CA PHE A 483 2.62 12.35 3.04
C PHE A 483 2.56 11.26 1.98
N GLU A 484 1.92 10.14 2.28
CA GLU A 484 1.84 8.96 1.42
C GLU A 484 1.17 9.28 0.08
N LYS A 485 0.27 10.27 0.06
CA LYS A 485 -0.38 10.75 -1.18
C LYS A 485 0.64 11.26 -2.21
N LEU A 486 1.78 11.80 -1.77
CA LEU A 486 2.84 12.23 -2.67
C LEU A 486 3.55 11.05 -3.35
N LEU A 487 3.56 9.87 -2.72
CA LEU A 487 4.06 8.63 -3.34
C LEU A 487 3.13 8.15 -4.46
N ALA A 488 1.82 8.36 -4.31
CA ALA A 488 0.86 8.10 -5.40
C ALA A 488 1.12 9.03 -6.60
N VAL A 489 1.31 10.34 -6.35
CA VAL A 489 1.61 11.33 -7.38
C VAL A 489 2.94 11.04 -8.08
N SER A 490 3.98 10.68 -7.34
CA SER A 490 5.30 10.43 -7.91
C SER A 490 5.47 9.08 -8.59
N GLY A 491 4.52 8.16 -8.39
CA GLY A 491 4.65 6.77 -8.84
C GLY A 491 5.67 5.95 -8.03
N ALA A 492 6.29 6.53 -7.00
CA ALA A 492 7.22 5.88 -6.08
C ALA A 492 6.47 5.05 -5.01
N ARG A 493 5.51 4.24 -5.44
CA ARG A 493 4.71 3.35 -4.59
C ARG A 493 5.12 1.90 -4.78
N LEU A 494 5.20 1.18 -3.66
CA LEU A 494 5.50 -0.26 -3.61
C LEU A 494 4.24 -1.11 -3.45
N GLY A 495 3.13 -0.54 -2.96
CA GLY A 495 1.85 -1.25 -2.88
C GLY A 495 1.29 -1.62 -4.26
N THR A 496 0.48 -2.67 -4.31
CA THR A 496 -0.16 -3.15 -5.55
C THR A 496 -1.65 -3.42 -5.36
N TRP A 497 -2.40 -3.56 -6.44
CA TRP A 497 -3.82 -3.88 -6.40
C TRP A 497 -4.03 -5.37 -6.70
N LEU A 498 -4.57 -6.09 -5.72
CA LEU A 498 -4.85 -7.54 -5.79
C LEU A 498 -6.37 -7.81 -5.72
N PRO A 499 -6.83 -8.98 -6.21
CA PRO A 499 -8.23 -9.37 -6.13
C PRO A 499 -8.77 -9.40 -4.72
N ASN A 500 -9.99 -8.88 -4.54
CA ASN A 500 -10.71 -9.04 -3.29
C ASN A 500 -11.32 -10.45 -3.20
N PRO A 501 -10.93 -11.30 -2.23
CA PRO A 501 -11.42 -12.67 -2.13
C PRO A 501 -12.95 -12.76 -2.01
N ASN A 502 -13.58 -11.91 -1.19
CA ASN A 502 -15.04 -11.85 -1.05
C ASN A 502 -15.71 -11.53 -2.39
N PHE A 503 -15.17 -10.56 -3.13
CA PHE A 503 -15.71 -10.21 -4.45
C PHE A 503 -15.59 -11.39 -5.43
N VAL A 504 -14.44 -12.07 -5.46
CA VAL A 504 -14.21 -13.20 -6.36
C VAL A 504 -15.05 -14.41 -5.97
N ALA A 505 -15.21 -14.67 -4.68
CA ALA A 505 -16.07 -15.74 -4.17
C ALA A 505 -17.53 -15.50 -4.58
N ASN A 506 -18.04 -14.28 -4.37
CA ASN A 506 -19.39 -13.89 -4.79
C ASN A 506 -19.55 -13.95 -6.31
N LEU A 507 -18.52 -13.56 -7.07
CA LEU A 507 -18.54 -13.68 -8.52
C LEU A 507 -18.64 -15.14 -8.98
N ALA A 508 -17.86 -16.04 -8.37
CA ALA A 508 -17.89 -17.46 -8.68
C ALA A 508 -19.21 -18.12 -8.28
N ALA A 509 -19.79 -17.69 -7.15
CA ALA A 509 -21.07 -18.16 -6.64
C ALA A 509 -22.26 -17.66 -7.49
N SER A 510 -22.25 -16.39 -7.90
CA SER A 510 -23.30 -15.78 -8.74
C SER A 510 -23.43 -16.47 -10.09
N LYS A 511 -22.30 -16.86 -10.72
CA LYS A 511 -22.31 -17.67 -11.96
C LYS A 511 -23.04 -19.01 -11.80
N LYS A 512 -23.15 -19.52 -10.58
CA LYS A 512 -23.81 -20.78 -10.23
C LYS A 512 -25.15 -20.59 -9.52
N GLY A 513 -25.62 -19.35 -9.34
CA GLY A 513 -26.83 -19.03 -8.56
C GLY A 513 -26.72 -19.39 -7.07
N ALA A 514 -25.50 -19.47 -6.53
CA ALA A 514 -25.22 -20.02 -5.20
C ALA A 514 -24.63 -19.01 -4.21
N CYS A 515 -24.86 -17.70 -4.42
CA CYS A 515 -24.43 -16.68 -3.44
C CYS A 515 -25.10 -16.88 -2.07
N LEU A 516 -24.37 -16.54 -1.01
CA LEU A 516 -24.88 -16.57 0.37
C LEU A 516 -26.05 -15.61 0.58
N ASP A 517 -25.98 -14.40 0.00
CA ASP A 517 -27.13 -13.50 -0.10
C ASP A 517 -27.78 -13.71 -1.47
N PRO A 518 -29.06 -14.13 -1.55
CA PRO A 518 -29.77 -14.27 -2.81
C PRO A 518 -29.77 -13.00 -3.67
N LYS A 519 -29.75 -11.80 -3.06
CA LYS A 519 -29.67 -10.52 -3.78
C LYS A 519 -28.37 -10.36 -4.55
N ASP A 520 -27.31 -11.04 -4.13
CA ASP A 520 -26.00 -10.99 -4.78
C ASP A 520 -25.97 -11.82 -6.07
N ASN A 521 -26.93 -12.74 -6.27
CA ASN A 521 -27.10 -13.43 -7.55
C ASN A 521 -27.64 -12.48 -8.64
N GLU A 522 -28.45 -11.49 -8.25
CA GLU A 522 -29.14 -10.55 -9.14
C GLU A 522 -28.48 -9.17 -9.21
N ARG A 523 -27.31 -8.98 -8.56
CA ARG A 523 -26.63 -7.68 -8.51
C ARG A 523 -26.31 -7.16 -9.93
N PRO A 524 -26.68 -5.90 -10.25
CA PRO A 524 -26.52 -5.34 -11.60
C PRO A 524 -25.11 -4.85 -11.97
N TRP A 525 -24.14 -4.86 -11.05
CA TRP A 525 -22.79 -4.30 -11.26
C TRP A 525 -21.70 -5.40 -11.28
N PRO A 526 -20.47 -5.12 -11.79
CA PRO A 526 -19.81 -5.91 -12.84
C PRO A 526 -19.55 -7.38 -12.51
N LYS A 527 -19.91 -8.27 -13.45
CA LYS A 527 -19.75 -9.74 -13.39
C LYS A 527 -18.33 -10.24 -13.73
N SER A 528 -17.29 -9.46 -13.46
CA SER A 528 -15.90 -9.86 -13.70
C SER A 528 -14.89 -9.01 -12.93
N LEU A 529 -13.65 -9.49 -12.80
CA LEU A 529 -12.50 -8.67 -12.42
C LEU A 529 -12.05 -7.78 -13.60
N PRO A 530 -11.43 -6.62 -13.34
CA PRO A 530 -10.98 -5.75 -14.42
C PRO A 530 -9.81 -6.38 -15.17
N TYR A 531 -9.79 -6.28 -16.50
CA TYR A 531 -8.65 -6.79 -17.29
C TYR A 531 -7.37 -5.98 -17.06
N ILE A 532 -7.50 -4.68 -16.77
CA ILE A 532 -6.42 -3.72 -16.52
C ILE A 532 -6.78 -2.87 -15.29
N ARG A 533 -5.79 -2.53 -14.45
CA ARG A 533 -5.95 -1.53 -13.38
C ARG A 533 -5.79 -0.14 -13.98
N GLY A 534 -6.83 0.33 -14.68
CA GLY A 534 -6.78 1.62 -15.38
C GLY A 534 -6.74 2.83 -14.44
N ALA A 535 -6.76 4.04 -15.01
CA ALA A 535 -6.64 5.31 -14.26
C ALA A 535 -7.64 5.48 -13.11
N GLY A 536 -8.83 4.86 -13.17
CA GLY A 536 -9.77 4.86 -12.04
C GLY A 536 -9.15 4.34 -10.73
N TYR A 537 -8.28 3.32 -10.79
CA TYR A 537 -7.57 2.83 -9.60
C TYR A 537 -6.50 3.83 -9.12
N TYR A 538 -5.84 4.56 -10.03
CA TYR A 538 -4.92 5.63 -9.66
C TYR A 538 -5.61 6.78 -8.91
N TYR A 539 -6.77 7.24 -9.40
CA TYR A 539 -7.53 8.29 -8.71
C TYR A 539 -8.10 7.81 -7.37
N ARG A 540 -8.58 6.57 -7.30
CA ARG A 540 -8.98 5.97 -6.02
C ARG A 540 -7.85 5.98 -5.01
N GLU A 541 -6.64 5.66 -5.46
CA GLU A 541 -5.44 5.69 -4.63
C GLU A 541 -5.10 7.13 -4.16
N LEU A 542 -5.12 8.11 -5.07
CA LEU A 542 -4.84 9.51 -4.76
C LEU A 542 -5.80 10.12 -3.74
N ILE A 543 -7.08 9.75 -3.84
CA ILE A 543 -8.16 10.26 -2.97
C ILE A 543 -8.29 9.42 -1.69
N GLY A 544 -7.75 8.21 -1.64
CA GLY A 544 -7.85 7.29 -0.49
C GLY A 544 -9.17 6.50 -0.44
N LEU A 545 -9.74 6.18 -1.60
CA LEU A 545 -11.01 5.44 -1.75
C LEU A 545 -10.79 3.92 -1.76
N ASN A 546 -10.68 3.36 -0.56
CA ASN A 546 -10.42 1.93 -0.33
C ASN A 546 -11.66 1.21 0.20
N TYR A 547 -12.58 0.84 -0.69
CA TYR A 547 -13.81 0.14 -0.30
C TYR A 547 -13.56 -1.36 -0.04
N PRO A 548 -14.13 -1.93 1.03
CA PRO A 548 -13.96 -3.35 1.39
C PRO A 548 -14.65 -4.31 0.43
N ASP A 549 -15.64 -3.84 -0.33
CA ASP A 549 -16.42 -4.60 -1.31
C ASP A 549 -15.99 -4.33 -2.76
N ALA A 550 -14.87 -3.60 -2.95
CA ALA A 550 -14.34 -3.34 -4.27
C ALA A 550 -13.80 -4.60 -4.97
N ARG A 551 -13.81 -4.59 -6.31
CA ARG A 551 -13.27 -5.68 -7.16
C ARG A 551 -11.82 -6.03 -6.83
N LEU A 552 -11.01 -4.99 -6.61
CA LEU A 552 -9.62 -5.07 -6.18
C LEU A 552 -9.44 -4.22 -4.93
N VAL A 553 -8.56 -4.70 -4.05
CA VAL A 553 -8.07 -3.99 -2.87
C VAL A 553 -6.62 -3.63 -3.05
N GLN A 554 -6.21 -2.50 -2.47
CA GLN A 554 -4.80 -2.17 -2.39
C GLN A 554 -4.15 -3.06 -1.33
N VAL A 555 -2.97 -3.60 -1.60
CA VAL A 555 -2.21 -4.44 -0.68
C VAL A 555 -0.83 -3.82 -0.48
N THR A 556 -0.45 -3.68 0.78
CA THR A 556 0.72 -2.94 1.26
C THR A 556 1.42 -3.69 2.40
N ASP A 557 2.51 -3.14 2.95
CA ASP A 557 3.28 -3.80 4.01
C ASP A 557 2.40 -4.30 5.16
N GLY A 558 2.65 -5.53 5.64
CA GLY A 558 1.92 -6.09 6.77
C GLY A 558 2.04 -5.26 8.06
N GLY A 559 3.17 -4.57 8.24
CA GLY A 559 3.43 -3.67 9.37
C GLY A 559 2.48 -2.46 9.46
N HIS A 560 1.75 -2.13 8.39
CA HIS A 560 0.68 -1.13 8.44
C HIS A 560 -0.57 -1.61 9.20
N TYR A 561 -0.70 -2.92 9.42
CA TYR A 561 -1.68 -3.54 10.31
C TYR A 561 -0.98 -3.98 11.61
N GLU A 562 -0.07 -4.94 11.53
CA GLU A 562 0.65 -5.55 12.66
C GLU A 562 2.01 -6.09 12.17
N ASN A 563 3.12 -5.75 12.83
CA ASN A 563 4.48 -5.87 12.28
C ASN A 563 5.24 -7.18 12.63
N LEU A 564 4.73 -7.98 13.58
CA LEU A 564 5.34 -9.22 14.05
C LEU A 564 4.76 -10.48 13.37
N GLY A 565 3.57 -10.38 12.78
CA GLY A 565 2.81 -11.54 12.28
C GLY A 565 2.20 -12.38 13.41
N LEU A 566 2.27 -11.89 14.65
CA LEU A 566 1.82 -12.59 15.85
C LEU A 566 0.30 -12.74 15.86
N VAL A 567 -0.44 -11.71 15.44
CA VAL A 567 -1.91 -11.79 15.37
C VAL A 567 -2.36 -12.88 14.39
N GLU A 568 -1.66 -13.04 13.27
CA GLU A 568 -1.96 -14.11 12.30
C GLU A 568 -1.60 -15.51 12.82
N ALA A 569 -0.56 -15.64 13.65
CA ALA A 569 -0.23 -16.89 14.33
C ALA A 569 -1.31 -17.26 15.37
N LEU A 570 -1.72 -16.30 16.19
CA LEU A 570 -2.76 -16.48 17.21
C LEU A 570 -4.12 -16.75 16.57
N ARG A 571 -4.44 -16.13 15.42
CA ARG A 571 -5.67 -16.40 14.68
C ARG A 571 -5.77 -17.86 14.22
N ARG A 572 -4.63 -18.49 13.95
CA ARG A 572 -4.50 -19.92 13.63
C ARG A 572 -4.41 -20.83 14.85
N ARG A 573 -4.50 -20.25 16.06
CA ARG A 573 -4.48 -20.92 17.36
C ARG A 573 -3.18 -21.69 17.61
N SER A 574 -2.07 -21.18 17.12
CA SER A 574 -0.76 -21.79 17.35
C SER A 574 -0.43 -21.84 18.84
N ARG A 575 -0.18 -23.04 19.37
CA ARG A 575 0.08 -23.25 20.81
C ARG A 575 1.55 -23.05 21.19
N LEU A 576 2.46 -23.09 20.23
CA LEU A 576 3.86 -22.74 20.41
C LEU A 576 4.25 -21.76 19.31
N ILE A 577 4.66 -20.55 19.69
CA ILE A 577 5.01 -19.48 18.77
C ILE A 577 6.43 -19.02 19.04
N PHE A 578 7.28 -19.12 18.02
CA PHE A 578 8.58 -18.46 17.99
C PHE A 578 8.43 -17.13 17.25
N CYS A 579 8.48 -16.01 17.96
CA CYS A 579 8.40 -14.69 17.37
C CYS A 579 9.79 -14.06 17.36
N ILE A 580 10.33 -13.82 16.16
CA ILE A 580 11.67 -13.25 15.97
C ILE A 580 11.50 -11.80 15.50
N ASP A 581 11.76 -10.85 16.39
CA ASP A 581 11.55 -9.43 16.16
C ASP A 581 12.86 -8.69 15.83
N GLY A 582 12.96 -8.27 14.58
CA GLY A 582 14.01 -7.39 14.06
C GLY A 582 13.61 -5.92 13.98
N GLY A 583 12.50 -5.53 14.61
CA GLY A 583 11.98 -4.16 14.64
C GLY A 583 12.95 -3.16 15.29
N GLY A 584 12.84 -1.90 14.88
CA GLY A 584 13.67 -0.81 15.40
C GLY A 584 13.26 -0.32 16.80
N ASP A 585 12.10 -0.74 17.32
CA ASP A 585 11.70 -0.46 18.69
C ASP A 585 12.48 -1.33 19.67
N ALA A 586 12.67 -0.85 20.90
CA ALA A 586 13.33 -1.59 21.96
C ALA A 586 12.56 -1.41 23.27
N PRO A 587 12.50 -2.45 24.12
CA PRO A 587 11.94 -2.33 25.47
C PRO A 587 12.62 -1.19 26.26
N PRO A 588 11.91 -0.54 27.21
CA PRO A 588 10.58 -0.91 27.70
C PRO A 588 9.45 -0.52 26.73
N LEU A 589 9.74 0.30 25.72
CA LEU A 589 8.79 0.81 24.74
C LEU A 589 8.62 -0.15 23.55
N ALA A 590 8.51 -1.46 23.79
CA ALA A 590 8.32 -2.51 22.78
C ALA A 590 6.96 -2.38 22.07
N SER A 591 6.80 -1.28 21.34
CA SER A 591 5.56 -0.80 20.74
C SER A 591 4.96 -1.79 19.75
N GLY A 592 5.79 -2.49 18.96
CA GLY A 592 5.34 -3.52 18.03
C GLY A 592 4.68 -4.68 18.76
N LEU A 593 5.30 -5.17 19.84
CA LEU A 593 4.75 -6.22 20.68
C LEU A 593 3.49 -5.77 21.41
N ALA A 594 3.50 -4.58 22.01
CA ALA A 594 2.34 -4.02 22.71
C ALA A 594 1.14 -3.84 21.77
N ASP A 595 1.38 -3.38 20.53
CA ASP A 595 0.34 -3.28 19.51
C ASP A 595 -0.21 -4.64 19.08
N ALA A 596 0.66 -5.64 18.92
CA ALA A 596 0.25 -7.00 18.58
C ALA A 596 -0.58 -7.64 19.70
N MET A 597 -0.18 -7.49 20.97
CA MET A 597 -0.93 -7.95 22.14
C MET A 597 -2.30 -7.26 22.22
N ARG A 598 -2.34 -5.93 22.05
CA ARG A 598 -3.59 -5.17 22.01
C ARG A 598 -4.49 -5.65 20.87
N LEU A 599 -3.99 -5.82 19.66
CA LEU A 599 -4.80 -6.30 18.53
C LEU A 599 -5.28 -7.74 18.76
N ALA A 600 -4.44 -8.62 19.30
CA ALA A 600 -4.82 -9.99 19.64
C ALA A 600 -5.95 -10.04 20.68
N GLU A 601 -5.90 -9.20 21.71
CA GLU A 601 -6.95 -9.12 22.72
C GLU A 601 -8.26 -8.61 22.11
N TYR A 602 -8.22 -7.50 21.37
CA TYR A 602 -9.42 -6.86 20.84
C TYR A 602 -10.08 -7.62 19.67
N GLU A 603 -9.29 -8.25 18.79
CA GLU A 603 -9.83 -8.97 17.64
C GLU A 603 -10.05 -10.47 17.88
N LEU A 604 -9.23 -11.09 18.72
CA LEU A 604 -9.24 -12.54 18.93
C LEU A 604 -9.64 -12.94 20.36
N GLY A 605 -9.70 -12.01 21.31
CA GLY A 605 -9.90 -12.32 22.73
C GLY A 605 -8.75 -13.10 23.35
N VAL A 606 -7.54 -12.98 22.79
CA VAL A 606 -6.34 -13.70 23.25
C VAL A 606 -5.49 -12.80 24.12
N THR A 607 -5.08 -13.28 25.28
CA THR A 607 -4.17 -12.57 26.19
C THR A 607 -2.80 -13.23 26.22
N ILE A 608 -1.76 -12.42 26.48
CA ILE A 608 -0.38 -12.89 26.63
C ILE A 608 0.17 -12.32 27.92
N ASP A 609 0.65 -13.18 28.82
CA ASP A 609 1.21 -12.81 30.11
C ASP A 609 2.71 -13.18 30.18
N PHE A 610 3.57 -12.17 30.27
CA PHE A 610 5.03 -12.32 30.39
C PHE A 610 5.52 -12.45 31.84
N ASP A 611 4.65 -12.22 32.83
CA ASP A 611 5.00 -12.34 34.25
C ASP A 611 4.81 -13.77 34.77
N TYR A 612 4.07 -14.60 34.03
CA TYR A 612 3.86 -16.02 34.35
C TYR A 612 5.19 -16.81 34.46
N PHE A 613 6.14 -16.54 33.57
CA PHE A 613 7.45 -17.20 33.56
C PHE A 613 8.54 -16.28 34.13
N ALA A 614 8.72 -16.31 35.45
CA ALA A 614 9.68 -15.45 36.16
C ALA A 614 11.13 -15.55 35.66
N LYS A 615 11.51 -16.66 35.00
CA LYS A 615 12.87 -16.88 34.48
C LYS A 615 13.18 -16.06 33.22
N PHE A 616 12.17 -15.69 32.42
CA PHE A 616 12.34 -15.01 31.11
C PHE A 616 11.41 -13.79 30.97
N PRO A 617 11.47 -12.80 31.89
CA PRO A 617 10.57 -11.66 31.86
C PRO A 617 10.95 -10.68 30.74
N LEU A 618 9.95 -9.92 30.26
CA LEU A 618 10.14 -8.94 29.19
C LEU A 618 11.15 -7.83 29.55
N ALA A 619 11.24 -7.47 30.83
CA ALA A 619 12.12 -6.40 31.32
C ALA A 619 13.61 -6.65 31.01
N GLU A 620 14.05 -7.90 30.93
CA GLU A 620 15.45 -8.26 30.67
C GLU A 620 15.91 -8.04 29.21
N LEU A 621 14.96 -7.72 28.31
CA LEU A 621 15.24 -7.29 26.95
C LEU A 621 15.56 -5.78 26.87
N THR A 622 15.40 -5.03 27.96
CA THR A 622 15.55 -3.56 27.98
C THR A 622 17.02 -3.16 27.87
N PRO A 623 17.42 -2.30 26.91
CA PRO A 623 18.76 -1.72 26.90
C PRO A 623 19.08 -1.00 28.21
N GLY A 624 20.26 -1.27 28.77
CA GLY A 624 20.69 -0.81 30.09
C GLY A 624 20.41 -1.77 31.24
N SER A 625 19.68 -2.88 31.01
CA SER A 625 19.42 -3.93 32.01
C SER A 625 20.53 -4.99 32.10
N GLY A 626 21.44 -5.03 31.13
CA GLY A 626 22.51 -6.03 31.04
C GLY A 626 23.65 -5.83 32.02
N GLU A 627 24.50 -6.86 32.13
CA GLU A 627 25.77 -6.75 32.85
C GLU A 627 26.65 -5.68 32.21
N LYS A 628 27.20 -4.81 33.05
CA LYS A 628 28.04 -3.70 32.61
C LYS A 628 29.48 -4.14 32.40
N PHE A 629 30.15 -3.48 31.47
CA PHE A 629 31.60 -3.41 31.40
C PHE A 629 32.11 -2.40 32.44
N GLU A 630 33.28 -2.66 32.99
CA GLU A 630 34.00 -1.76 33.90
C GLU A 630 34.51 -0.53 33.13
N GLU A 631 34.74 0.59 33.83
CA GLU A 631 35.21 1.85 33.20
C GLU A 631 36.53 1.71 32.46
N THR A 632 37.36 0.72 32.84
CA THR A 632 38.64 0.42 32.21
C THR A 632 38.54 -0.44 30.95
N GLU A 633 37.37 -1.03 30.68
CA GLU A 633 37.17 -1.93 29.53
C GLU A 633 36.79 -1.13 28.27
N ALA A 634 37.30 -1.58 27.11
CA ALA A 634 37.14 -0.88 25.83
C ALA A 634 35.67 -0.69 25.39
N PHE A 635 34.75 -1.52 25.90
CA PHE A 635 33.34 -1.51 25.54
C PHE A 635 32.45 -0.79 26.59
N TYR A 636 33.03 -0.07 27.56
CA TYR A 636 32.28 0.69 28.57
C TYR A 636 31.17 1.58 27.97
N GLY A 637 31.44 2.22 26.83
CA GLY A 637 30.48 3.07 26.12
C GLY A 637 29.20 2.35 25.64
N LEU A 638 29.19 1.01 25.60
CA LEU A 638 28.02 0.22 25.22
C LEU A 638 27.06 -0.03 26.38
N ASN A 639 27.43 0.26 27.64
CA ASN A 639 26.66 -0.13 28.83
C ASN A 639 25.19 0.27 28.81
N SER A 640 24.85 1.45 28.29
CA SER A 640 23.45 1.92 28.17
C SER A 640 22.64 1.17 27.11
N ARG A 641 23.30 0.44 26.21
CA ARG A 641 22.70 -0.31 25.10
C ARG A 641 22.59 -1.81 25.39
N LEU A 642 23.22 -2.31 26.46
CA LEU A 642 23.25 -3.73 26.79
C LEU A 642 21.95 -4.18 27.47
N ALA A 643 21.28 -5.16 26.89
CA ALA A 643 20.25 -5.95 27.53
C ALA A 643 20.85 -7.16 28.24
N LYS A 644 20.10 -7.74 29.19
CA LYS A 644 20.54 -8.94 29.91
C LYS A 644 20.42 -10.19 29.03
N ARG A 645 19.40 -10.27 28.18
CA ARG A 645 19.20 -11.36 27.21
C ARG A 645 18.45 -10.90 25.97
N THR A 646 18.34 -11.78 24.96
CA THR A 646 17.54 -11.52 23.76
C THR A 646 16.17 -12.19 23.74
N VAL A 647 15.86 -13.06 24.72
CA VAL A 647 14.63 -13.88 24.73
C VAL A 647 13.76 -13.59 25.96
N ALA A 648 12.46 -13.44 25.74
CA ALA A 648 11.42 -13.42 26.78
C ALA A 648 10.36 -14.49 26.48
N VAL A 649 9.66 -14.95 27.50
CA VAL A 649 8.65 -16.02 27.38
C VAL A 649 7.32 -15.53 27.96
N GLY A 650 6.25 -15.70 27.20
CA GLY A 650 4.89 -15.33 27.61
C GLY A 650 3.93 -16.52 27.52
N LEU A 651 2.99 -16.60 28.45
CA LEU A 651 1.88 -17.53 28.41
C LEU A 651 0.75 -16.95 27.55
N ILE A 652 0.34 -17.68 26.51
CA ILE A 652 -0.80 -17.35 25.66
C ILE A 652 -2.05 -17.99 26.26
N THR A 653 -3.15 -17.24 26.38
CA THR A 653 -4.46 -17.78 26.78
C THR A 653 -5.51 -17.49 25.70
N TYR A 654 -6.09 -18.55 25.15
CA TYR A 654 -7.15 -18.49 24.15
C TYR A 654 -8.56 -18.40 24.78
N PRO A 655 -9.51 -17.71 24.13
CA PRO A 655 -10.87 -17.56 24.68
C PRO A 655 -11.64 -18.87 24.66
N SER A 656 -12.58 -19.04 25.60
CA SER A 656 -13.43 -20.24 25.72
C SER A 656 -14.31 -20.50 24.50
N ALA A 657 -14.56 -19.48 23.68
CA ALA A 657 -15.37 -19.57 22.46
C ALA A 657 -14.63 -20.16 21.26
N ALA A 658 -13.36 -20.57 21.41
CA ALA A 658 -12.61 -21.24 20.36
C ALA A 658 -13.15 -22.68 20.15
N PRO A 659 -13.91 -22.98 19.07
CA PRO A 659 -14.68 -24.21 18.94
C PRO A 659 -13.84 -25.49 18.83
N ASP A 660 -12.57 -25.35 18.45
CA ASP A 660 -11.66 -26.47 18.18
C ASP A 660 -10.61 -26.68 19.28
N LEU A 661 -10.63 -25.86 20.34
CA LEU A 661 -9.83 -26.09 21.55
C LEU A 661 -10.74 -26.71 22.61
N GLY A 662 -10.23 -27.70 23.34
CA GLY A 662 -10.98 -28.31 24.42
C GLY A 662 -11.36 -27.30 25.51
N HIS A 663 -12.39 -27.62 26.29
CA HIS A 663 -12.96 -26.69 27.26
C HIS A 663 -12.10 -26.53 28.52
N GLY A 664 -11.05 -27.34 28.69
CA GLY A 664 -10.15 -27.27 29.83
C GLY A 664 -9.25 -26.03 29.81
N PRO A 665 -8.87 -25.47 30.98
CA PRO A 665 -7.98 -24.30 31.05
C PRO A 665 -6.59 -24.57 30.45
N HIS A 666 -6.03 -25.77 30.62
CA HIS A 666 -4.74 -26.16 30.03
C HIS A 666 -4.80 -26.39 28.52
N GLU A 667 -5.96 -26.76 27.98
CA GLU A 667 -6.15 -26.99 26.53
C GLU A 667 -6.19 -25.67 25.75
N ARG A 668 -6.48 -24.57 26.43
CA ARG A 668 -6.54 -23.20 25.88
C ARG A 668 -5.27 -22.39 26.11
N GLN A 669 -4.23 -23.01 26.66
CA GLN A 669 -2.93 -22.37 26.88
C GLN A 669 -1.96 -22.68 25.74
N GLY A 670 -1.09 -21.70 25.48
CA GLY A 670 0.05 -21.80 24.57
C GLY A 670 1.25 -21.01 25.09
N LEU A 671 2.37 -21.09 24.40
CA LEU A 671 3.64 -20.49 24.75
C LEU A 671 4.13 -19.58 23.64
N LEU A 672 4.47 -18.34 23.99
CA LEU A 672 5.16 -17.39 23.13
C LEU A 672 6.62 -17.30 23.57
N ILE A 673 7.55 -17.71 22.70
CA ILE A 673 8.97 -17.44 22.85
C ILE A 673 9.30 -16.25 21.94
N PHE A 674 9.50 -15.09 22.56
CA PHE A 674 9.74 -13.82 21.89
C PHE A 674 11.24 -13.50 21.92
N ALA A 675 11.87 -13.40 20.76
CA ALA A 675 13.28 -13.03 20.62
C ALA A 675 13.40 -11.65 19.99
N LYS A 676 14.13 -10.74 20.64
CA LYS A 676 14.34 -9.38 20.17
C LYS A 676 15.79 -9.12 19.77
N ALA A 677 15.99 -8.44 18.65
CA ALA A 677 17.29 -7.90 18.27
C ALA A 677 17.73 -6.81 19.28
N VAL A 678 18.55 -7.20 20.26
CA VAL A 678 19.20 -6.34 21.27
C VAL A 678 20.64 -6.78 21.51
N LEU A 679 21.46 -5.92 22.09
CA LEU A 679 22.87 -6.17 22.36
C LEU A 679 23.07 -6.80 23.74
N CYS A 680 23.86 -7.87 23.87
CA CYS A 680 24.24 -8.43 25.18
C CYS A 680 25.77 -8.42 25.36
N LYS A 681 26.24 -8.37 26.63
CA LYS A 681 27.67 -8.39 26.98
C LYS A 681 28.42 -9.60 26.39
N GLY A 682 27.79 -10.77 26.39
CA GLY A 682 28.38 -12.04 25.93
C GLY A 682 28.50 -12.22 24.42
N PHE A 683 28.27 -11.19 23.61
CA PHE A 683 28.39 -11.29 22.16
C PHE A 683 29.86 -11.34 21.71
N PRO A 684 30.15 -11.91 20.52
CA PRO A 684 31.52 -11.96 20.00
C PRO A 684 32.17 -10.58 19.92
N GLN A 685 33.46 -10.49 20.24
CA GLN A 685 34.20 -9.22 20.30
C GLN A 685 34.08 -8.39 19.03
N TRP A 686 34.14 -9.01 17.84
CA TRP A 686 34.01 -8.28 16.57
C TRP A 686 32.63 -7.63 16.39
N LEU A 687 31.57 -8.29 16.89
CA LEU A 687 30.20 -7.76 16.83
C LEU A 687 30.03 -6.61 17.82
N LEU A 688 30.65 -6.70 19.01
CA LEU A 688 30.71 -5.60 19.97
C LEU A 688 31.50 -4.40 19.42
N THR A 689 32.63 -4.65 18.73
CA THR A 689 33.39 -3.59 18.03
C THR A 689 32.54 -2.93 16.93
N TYR A 690 31.78 -3.73 16.18
CA TYR A 690 30.85 -3.19 15.18
C TYR A 690 29.77 -2.32 15.85
N ALA A 691 29.14 -2.81 16.92
CA ALA A 691 28.15 -2.06 17.69
C ALA A 691 28.73 -0.76 18.30
N ALA A 692 29.99 -0.77 18.75
CA ALA A 692 30.68 0.41 19.28
C ALA A 692 31.00 1.47 18.21
N SER A 693 31.15 1.05 16.95
CA SER A 693 31.38 1.96 15.81
C SER A 693 30.10 2.37 15.07
N SER A 694 28.96 1.75 15.39
CA SER A 694 27.64 2.05 14.82
C SER A 694 26.59 2.27 15.92
N ASP A 695 26.26 3.53 16.18
CA ASP A 695 25.24 3.92 17.15
C ASP A 695 23.84 3.41 16.80
N MET A 696 23.58 3.21 15.50
CA MET A 696 22.26 2.78 15.01
C MET A 696 22.03 1.29 15.17
N PHE A 697 23.06 0.44 15.13
CA PHE A 697 22.91 -1.02 15.22
C PHE A 697 22.33 -1.44 16.59
N PRO A 698 21.37 -2.39 16.68
CA PRO A 698 20.72 -3.17 15.62
C PRO A 698 19.37 -2.60 15.15
N HIS A 699 19.24 -1.27 15.10
CA HIS A 699 18.02 -0.53 14.79
C HIS A 699 18.16 0.33 13.52
N ASP A 700 18.89 -0.16 12.51
CA ASP A 700 18.96 0.51 11.22
C ASP A 700 17.55 0.61 10.61
N PRO A 701 17.13 1.80 10.13
CA PRO A 701 15.76 2.03 9.70
C PRO A 701 15.48 1.33 8.36
N THR A 702 14.23 0.96 8.12
CA THR A 702 13.75 0.39 6.84
C THR A 702 13.91 1.33 5.63
N SER A 703 14.29 2.58 5.82
CA SER A 703 14.73 3.46 4.73
C SER A 703 16.13 3.13 4.21
N ASP A 704 16.98 2.46 4.98
CA ASP A 704 18.28 1.96 4.52
C ASP A 704 18.13 0.59 3.87
N GLN A 705 18.25 0.56 2.55
CA GLN A 705 18.14 -0.64 1.74
C GLN A 705 19.47 -1.00 1.05
N TRP A 706 20.58 -0.37 1.47
CA TRP A 706 21.91 -0.52 0.88
C TRP A 706 22.91 -1.07 1.90
N PHE A 707 22.66 -2.30 2.37
CA PHE A 707 23.49 -2.97 3.37
C PHE A 707 24.87 -3.25 2.82
N ASN A 708 25.89 -2.73 3.50
CA ASN A 708 27.28 -3.08 3.24
C ASN A 708 27.66 -4.45 3.86
N GLU A 709 28.87 -4.92 3.55
CA GLU A 709 29.37 -6.21 4.01
C GLU A 709 29.35 -6.35 5.55
N GLY A 710 29.80 -5.31 6.26
CA GLY A 710 29.83 -5.30 7.73
C GLY A 710 28.42 -5.30 8.36
N GLN A 711 27.49 -4.53 7.81
CA GLN A 711 26.07 -4.55 8.22
C GLN A 711 25.48 -5.95 8.03
N PHE A 712 25.67 -6.55 6.85
CA PHE A 712 25.17 -7.89 6.56
C PHE A 712 25.73 -8.93 7.53
N ALA A 713 27.04 -8.91 7.78
CA ALA A 713 27.70 -9.82 8.70
C ALA A 713 27.15 -9.65 10.13
N ALA A 714 27.04 -8.40 10.61
CA ALA A 714 26.57 -8.10 11.96
C ALA A 714 25.13 -8.56 12.21
N TYR A 715 24.19 -8.27 11.29
CA TYR A 715 22.79 -8.71 11.41
C TYR A 715 22.64 -10.23 11.27
N THR A 716 23.40 -10.86 10.38
CA THR A 716 23.39 -12.32 10.23
C THR A 716 23.90 -13.00 11.51
N GLN A 717 24.97 -12.48 12.11
CA GLN A 717 25.51 -13.00 13.37
C GLN A 717 24.54 -12.78 14.54
N LEU A 718 23.93 -11.60 14.62
CA LEU A 718 22.91 -11.31 15.64
C LEU A 718 21.75 -12.31 15.55
N GLY A 719 21.23 -12.56 14.34
CA GLY A 719 20.17 -13.55 14.12
C GLY A 719 20.57 -14.97 14.54
N ARG A 720 21.83 -15.38 14.31
CA ARG A 720 22.35 -16.67 14.80
C ARG A 720 22.39 -16.76 16.32
N ILE A 721 22.85 -15.69 16.99
CA ILE A 721 22.90 -15.63 18.45
C ILE A 721 21.49 -15.70 19.03
N MET A 722 20.54 -14.94 18.48
CA MET A 722 19.13 -15.00 18.88
C MET A 722 18.57 -16.42 18.72
N GLY A 723 18.80 -17.06 17.58
CA GLY A 723 18.35 -18.44 17.35
C GLY A 723 18.97 -19.46 18.33
N GLN A 724 20.24 -19.26 18.70
CA GLN A 724 20.89 -20.09 19.71
C GLN A 724 20.26 -19.87 21.11
N GLN A 725 20.02 -18.62 21.51
CA GLN A 725 19.39 -18.32 22.80
C GLN A 725 17.94 -18.83 22.88
N VAL A 726 17.20 -18.81 21.76
CA VAL A 726 15.88 -19.45 21.68
C VAL A 726 16.00 -20.96 21.93
N ARG A 727 16.99 -21.63 21.32
CA ARG A 727 17.22 -23.07 21.54
C ARG A 727 17.57 -23.38 23.00
N GLU A 728 18.42 -22.57 23.62
CA GLU A 728 18.78 -22.68 25.04
C GLU A 728 17.56 -22.48 25.93
N CYS A 729 16.72 -21.49 25.63
CA CYS A 729 15.45 -21.25 26.31
C CYS A 729 14.51 -22.47 26.23
N ILE A 730 14.36 -23.10 25.06
CA ILE A 730 13.52 -24.31 24.91
C ILE A 730 14.02 -25.43 25.81
N HIS A 731 15.33 -25.70 25.80
CA HIS A 731 15.92 -26.77 26.60
C HIS A 731 15.78 -26.51 28.11
N ASP A 732 15.86 -25.26 28.53
CA ASP A 732 15.62 -24.86 29.91
C ASP A 732 14.15 -25.03 30.33
N LEU A 733 13.21 -24.68 29.45
CA LEU A 733 11.78 -24.85 29.68
C LEU A 733 11.37 -26.33 29.73
N GLN A 734 11.99 -27.19 28.92
CA GLN A 734 11.76 -28.64 28.95
C GLN A 734 12.22 -29.32 30.25
N LYS A 735 13.18 -28.71 30.96
CA LYS A 735 13.64 -29.20 32.27
C LYS A 735 12.76 -28.73 33.42
N ASP A 736 11.97 -27.69 33.21
CA ASP A 736 11.10 -27.11 34.23
C ASP A 736 9.80 -27.91 34.29
N SER A 737 9.55 -28.62 35.38
CA SER A 737 8.41 -29.54 35.53
C SER A 737 7.04 -28.84 35.61
N THR A 738 7.01 -27.51 35.52
CA THR A 738 5.80 -26.67 35.57
C THR A 738 5.11 -26.48 34.21
N LEU A 739 5.66 -27.05 33.13
CA LEU A 739 5.22 -26.85 31.74
C LEU A 739 4.63 -28.10 31.09
#